data_AF-A0A433HBV1-F1
#
_entry.id   AF-A0A433HBV1-F1
#
_cell.length_a   1.000
_cell.length_b   1.000
_cell.length_c   1.000
_cell.angle_alpha   90.00
_cell.angle_beta   90.00
_cell.angle_gamma   90.00
#
_symmetry.space_group_name_H-M   'P 1'
#
loop_
_entity.id
_entity.type
_entity.pdbx_description
1 polymer ?
#
loop_
_entity_poly.entity_id
_entity_poly.type
_entity_poly.pdbx_seq_one_letter_code
_entity_poly.pdbx_strand_id
1 'polypeptide(L)'
;MSIKHNLKKWLASSVAIGLVTTQFAVPSLAHGHDHGHHKQKHQNRSEFSLRIMETTDIHTNLLGYDYYKNAPSDSVGFSRTATLIKQARKEVKNSVLVDNGDLIQGTPLGTYKAKVDPLEKREVHPAYKAMNQMGYDIATFGNHEFNYGLDYLNEAINDAKFSYVNANIYKDDHDNNPRNDKNAFKPYKIVEKVVTDKRGKKAKVKIGYIGFVPPQIMDWDKANLEGKVTTKGIVETAKKYIPEMKRKGADVVIALTHSGFSGDIKNTEDVIYSLSKVPGINAITFSHTHKVFPAADEKTLDILFKDASGNVLPGVDNKKGTINGVPAVQAGYGGGNLGIIDLDIKRVKGKWKVYNSQASTRAIIDKATGKKVEENKAVAAAVKADHDATIKYVNTPIGKTTAPIHSYFALVKDDPSVQVVTNAQKWYVEKYIANNKPQYKDLPILSVGAPFKAGRNGVEEYTEIQPGDLTIRSAGDLYLYDNTLKAIKVKGSVVKEWLEMSAGKFNTIDPAKTEEQKLLNDKFAVYNFDVIDGVTYQIDVTKPSRYDEKGTKLSDSSRITNLKYNDKAVDPEQEFIVATNNYRAGGGGNFPGVKGSEYVVDSADENRQILMDYISEVKEINPTADDNWSIAPIFGDVNVTFTSSPKGAEYLTADSKISYTGKTDDNGFGIFKFNLKGEKPANVKVQLLGINDLHGQLDTTSEFGGIKQGRIDYLAAYLKKREAENPANTLLLTAGDAVGASAPVSSKLQDKPTLEFLNNMGFDVGTVGNHEFDKGVDTLMAQINGGKSPTSDVEFEGLDFPYVVANVIYKDTKKPILDPYVIKKVGGVDIGFIGVVTNATPSKVTPAGIEKIEFIEQAPAVNSAVAELKKNGVESIVVISHDPGSDRNGIVSGEAIDLANAVDDEVDVILAGDNHAKLNNVVDNKLVVQAFSYGTAFEDVDLEIDPITNEIVKKSAEIVTVAQQGITPDAETTTFINKYLDMFPELKEPLGTADTPIVRTNAYTEETALGNLIADAMRDDLKSDFAFMNPGGIRADIPQGTITYADLAKIQPFGNTLVKLTLTGAEIKTLLQQQWAIEGSPKTLQISGLKYKADFSKPVTERVVELTKADGTPIEDTKEYTATVNDFMAGGGDNYLVLKGKERTYGSPDLDAFVNYVKKTFNGGKITASVEGRITNLNK
;
A
#
# COMPACT_ATOMS: atom_id res chain seq x y z
N MET A 1 1.31 -56.40 -5.16
CA MET A 1 2.38 -55.49 -4.70
C MET A 1 1.79 -54.09 -4.62
N SER A 2 1.46 -53.65 -3.41
CA SER A 2 2.22 -52.69 -2.58
C SER A 2 1.82 -51.23 -2.90
N ILE A 3 0.80 -50.68 -2.21
CA ILE A 3 0.88 -49.71 -1.07
C ILE A 3 1.24 -48.31 -1.59
N LYS A 4 0.57 -47.18 -1.30
CA LYS A 4 -0.59 -46.65 -0.53
C LYS A 4 -0.58 -45.14 -0.87
N HIS A 5 -1.61 -44.29 -0.76
CA HIS A 5 -3.06 -44.33 -0.56
C HIS A 5 -3.55 -42.90 -0.89
N ASN A 6 -4.74 -42.78 -1.47
CA ASN A 6 -5.43 -41.55 -1.84
C ASN A 6 -6.50 -41.15 -0.79
N LEU A 7 -6.83 -39.84 -0.77
CA LEU A 7 -8.15 -39.15 -0.67
C LEU A 7 -9.34 -39.87 0.07
N LYS A 8 -10.35 -39.26 0.72
CA LYS A 8 -11.06 -37.96 0.64
C LYS A 8 -12.15 -37.92 1.75
N LYS A 9 -12.54 -36.70 2.17
CA LYS A 9 -13.89 -36.15 2.56
C LYS A 9 -14.82 -36.77 3.65
N TRP A 10 -15.27 -35.87 4.54
CA TRP A 10 -16.62 -35.51 5.08
C TRP A 10 -17.78 -36.56 4.97
N LEU A 11 -18.76 -36.72 5.88
CA LEU A 11 -19.50 -35.79 6.78
C LEU A 11 -20.49 -36.59 7.70
N ALA A 12 -20.97 -35.91 8.76
CA ALA A 12 -22.26 -36.05 9.46
C ALA A 12 -22.53 -37.22 10.44
N SER A 13 -23.03 -36.87 11.63
CA SER A 13 -24.24 -37.47 12.25
C SER A 13 -24.68 -36.72 13.51
N SER A 14 -25.99 -36.63 13.68
CA SER A 14 -26.74 -35.89 14.70
C SER A 14 -27.50 -36.85 15.64
N VAL A 15 -27.85 -36.36 16.85
CA VAL A 15 -29.01 -36.71 17.73
C VAL A 15 -28.93 -37.90 18.74
N ALA A 16 -28.77 -37.51 20.01
CA ALA A 16 -29.58 -37.73 21.25
C ALA A 16 -29.80 -39.09 21.98
N ILE A 17 -30.20 -38.93 23.27
CA ILE A 17 -30.74 -39.86 24.31
C ILE A 17 -29.65 -40.51 25.19
N GLY A 18 -29.65 -40.56 26.53
CA GLY A 18 -30.55 -40.18 27.64
C GLY A 18 -30.25 -41.08 28.88
N LEU A 19 -30.59 -40.62 30.11
CA LEU A 19 -30.81 -41.34 31.42
C LEU A 19 -29.83 -41.09 32.61
N VAL A 20 -30.27 -40.29 33.61
CA VAL A 20 -30.84 -40.66 34.96
C VAL A 20 -30.34 -41.99 35.61
N THR A 21 -30.01 -42.22 36.90
CA THR A 21 -29.92 -41.50 38.22
C THR A 21 -29.32 -42.43 39.32
N THR A 22 -28.91 -41.84 40.47
CA THR A 22 -28.81 -42.39 41.87
C THR A 22 -27.74 -43.47 42.16
N GLN A 23 -27.10 -43.65 43.33
CA GLN A 23 -27.53 -43.55 44.75
C GLN A 23 -26.31 -43.66 45.74
N PHE A 24 -26.38 -42.96 46.87
CA PHE A 24 -25.85 -43.17 48.25
C PHE A 24 -24.58 -44.02 48.61
N ALA A 25 -23.62 -43.33 49.26
CA ALA A 25 -22.93 -43.53 50.56
C ALA A 25 -22.70 -44.92 51.26
N VAL A 26 -21.40 -45.20 51.53
CA VAL A 26 -20.66 -45.90 52.65
C VAL A 26 -21.05 -47.35 53.10
N PRO A 27 -20.24 -48.08 53.93
CA PRO A 27 -18.78 -48.10 54.22
C PRO A 27 -18.16 -49.53 54.20
N SER A 28 -16.83 -49.68 54.32
CA SER A 28 -16.26 -50.81 55.09
C SER A 28 -14.86 -50.53 55.66
N LEU A 29 -14.67 -51.08 56.86
CA LEU A 29 -13.52 -51.00 57.77
C LEU A 29 -12.40 -51.97 57.37
N ALA A 30 -11.14 -51.66 57.72
CA ALA A 30 -10.41 -52.36 58.81
C ALA A 30 -8.88 -52.09 58.81
N HIS A 31 -8.42 -51.56 59.95
CA HIS A 31 -7.27 -51.96 60.80
C HIS A 31 -5.87 -52.23 60.21
N GLY A 32 -4.88 -51.55 60.79
CA GLY A 32 -3.46 -51.96 60.73
C GLY A 32 -2.47 -50.97 61.36
N HIS A 33 -2.37 -51.05 62.69
CA HIS A 33 -1.37 -50.52 63.64
C HIS A 33 0.07 -50.12 63.17
N ASP A 34 0.45 -48.90 63.54
CA ASP A 34 1.50 -48.55 64.54
C ASP A 34 2.85 -47.89 64.17
N HIS A 35 3.18 -46.95 65.07
CA HIS A 35 4.45 -46.37 65.52
C HIS A 35 5.23 -45.33 64.70
N GLY A 36 5.40 -44.15 65.33
CA GLY A 36 6.49 -43.22 65.02
C GLY A 36 6.29 -41.76 65.41
N HIS A 37 5.92 -41.45 66.66
CA HIS A 37 5.88 -40.08 67.18
C HIS A 37 7.25 -39.35 67.08
N HIS A 38 7.29 -38.23 66.37
CA HIS A 38 8.11 -37.09 66.77
C HIS A 38 7.27 -35.80 66.75
N LYS A 39 6.84 -35.39 67.96
CA LYS A 39 6.38 -34.03 68.25
C LYS A 39 7.49 -33.04 67.87
N GLN A 40 7.29 -32.22 66.84
CA GLN A 40 7.94 -30.92 66.74
C GLN A 40 6.97 -29.82 67.19
N LYS A 41 7.33 -29.21 68.33
CA LYS A 41 6.78 -28.00 68.95
C LYS A 41 6.10 -27.04 67.97
N HIS A 42 4.76 -26.99 67.98
CA HIS A 42 4.04 -25.79 67.56
C HIS A 42 4.40 -24.66 68.53
N GLN A 43 5.36 -23.83 68.14
CA GLN A 43 5.57 -22.55 68.81
C GLN A 43 4.31 -21.71 68.63
N ASN A 44 3.61 -21.55 69.75
CA ASN A 44 2.73 -20.44 70.13
C ASN A 44 3.13 -19.09 69.46
N ARG A 45 2.62 -18.78 68.26
CA ARG A 45 2.85 -17.48 67.59
C ARG A 45 1.53 -16.71 67.47
N SER A 46 1.58 -15.41 67.77
CA SER A 46 0.45 -14.49 67.56
C SER A 46 0.35 -14.19 66.06
N GLU A 47 -0.83 -14.43 65.50
CA GLU A 47 -1.14 -14.29 64.07
C GLU A 47 -2.48 -13.56 63.91
N PHE A 48 -2.59 -12.69 62.91
CA PHE A 48 -3.83 -11.98 62.58
C PHE A 48 -3.94 -11.78 61.07
N SER A 49 -5.16 -11.55 60.59
CA SER A 49 -5.43 -11.17 59.21
C SER A 49 -5.80 -9.68 59.18
N LEU A 50 -5.27 -8.96 58.18
CA LEU A 50 -5.55 -7.55 57.92
C LEU A 50 -6.11 -7.41 56.51
N ARG A 51 -7.32 -6.85 56.40
CA ARG A 51 -7.91 -6.48 55.13
C ARG A 51 -7.59 -5.04 54.76
N ILE A 52 -7.07 -4.82 53.57
CA ILE A 52 -6.94 -3.51 52.94
C ILE A 52 -8.08 -3.41 51.95
N MET A 53 -8.90 -2.37 52.07
CA MET A 53 -9.96 -2.04 51.13
C MET A 53 -9.54 -0.79 50.37
N GLU A 54 -9.72 -0.77 49.06
CA GLU A 54 -9.32 0.33 48.19
C GLU A 54 -10.47 0.85 47.34
N THR A 55 -10.55 2.17 47.27
CA THR A 55 -11.26 2.90 46.21
C THR A 55 -10.28 3.72 45.38
N THR A 56 -10.65 3.97 44.14
CA THR A 56 -9.83 4.72 43.20
C THR A 56 -10.68 5.24 42.05
N ASP A 57 -10.20 6.28 41.34
CA ASP A 57 -10.77 6.78 40.09
C ASP A 57 -12.29 6.96 40.23
N ILE A 58 -12.75 7.51 41.35
CA ILE A 58 -14.19 7.69 41.60
C ILE A 58 -14.73 8.76 40.64
N HIS A 59 -13.90 9.73 40.28
CA HIS A 59 -14.22 10.80 39.35
C HIS A 59 -15.51 11.53 39.65
N THR A 60 -15.80 11.80 40.92
CA THR A 60 -17.08 12.38 41.36
C THR A 60 -18.36 11.59 41.01
N ASN A 61 -18.26 10.32 40.63
CA ASN A 61 -19.41 9.40 40.51
C ASN A 61 -19.92 8.99 41.90
N LEU A 62 -20.46 9.95 42.66
CA LEU A 62 -20.80 9.76 44.07
C LEU A 62 -22.10 8.97 44.27
N LEU A 63 -23.01 9.03 43.29
CA LEU A 63 -24.29 8.32 43.24
C LEU A 63 -24.35 7.42 42.00
N GLY A 64 -25.30 6.49 41.97
CA GLY A 64 -25.63 5.71 40.78
C GLY A 64 -26.35 6.51 39.70
N TYR A 65 -25.72 7.55 39.18
CA TYR A 65 -26.34 8.49 38.25
C TYR A 65 -25.38 8.93 37.14
N ASP A 66 -25.88 8.99 35.91
CA ASP A 66 -25.19 9.51 34.74
C ASP A 66 -25.74 10.92 34.43
N TYR A 67 -24.94 11.94 34.71
CA TYR A 67 -25.33 13.34 34.51
C TYR A 67 -25.49 13.72 33.04
N TYR A 68 -24.81 13.04 32.11
CA TYR A 68 -24.92 13.33 30.69
C TYR A 68 -26.24 12.79 30.13
N LYS A 69 -26.64 11.59 30.57
CA LYS A 69 -27.93 10.99 30.21
C LYS A 69 -29.11 11.55 31.01
N ASN A 70 -28.84 12.22 32.12
CA ASN A 70 -29.85 12.64 33.10
C ASN A 70 -30.71 11.45 33.55
N ALA A 71 -30.04 10.33 33.87
CA ALA A 71 -30.69 9.07 34.20
C ALA A 71 -29.90 8.30 35.27
N PRO A 72 -30.57 7.43 36.05
CA PRO A 72 -29.88 6.48 36.91
C PRO A 72 -28.90 5.61 36.11
N SER A 73 -27.73 5.38 36.67
CA SER A 73 -26.72 4.47 36.13
C SER A 73 -26.48 3.34 37.11
N ASP A 74 -26.37 2.13 36.60
CA ASP A 74 -26.06 0.96 37.43
C ASP A 74 -24.56 0.69 37.52
N SER A 75 -23.78 1.14 36.53
CA SER A 75 -22.37 0.79 36.35
C SER A 75 -21.41 1.60 37.20
N VAL A 76 -21.87 2.70 37.78
CA VAL A 76 -21.07 3.62 38.62
C VAL A 76 -21.79 3.91 39.94
N GLY A 77 -21.09 4.56 40.86
CA GLY A 77 -21.66 5.10 42.09
C GLY A 77 -20.92 4.66 43.35
N PHE A 78 -20.15 5.58 43.94
CA PHE A 78 -19.51 5.39 45.23
C PHE A 78 -20.54 5.06 46.33
N SER A 79 -21.78 5.55 46.26
CA SER A 79 -22.83 5.21 47.21
C SER A 79 -23.10 3.70 47.29
N ARG A 80 -22.97 2.94 46.20
CA ARG A 80 -23.08 1.47 46.20
C ARG A 80 -21.81 0.81 46.72
N THR A 81 -20.64 1.30 46.31
CA THR A 81 -19.35 0.82 46.84
C THR A 81 -19.21 1.05 48.34
N ALA A 82 -19.79 2.13 48.89
CA ALA A 82 -19.90 2.37 50.33
C ALA A 82 -20.68 1.27 51.07
N THR A 83 -21.69 0.67 50.43
CA THR A 83 -22.38 -0.52 50.97
C THR A 83 -21.44 -1.74 50.98
N LEU A 84 -20.67 -1.96 49.91
CA LEU A 84 -19.65 -3.02 49.86
C LEU A 84 -18.57 -2.84 50.92
N ILE A 85 -18.10 -1.60 51.16
CA ILE A 85 -17.12 -1.28 52.21
C ILE A 85 -17.67 -1.69 53.58
N LYS A 86 -18.93 -1.33 53.89
CA LYS A 86 -19.55 -1.71 55.17
C LYS A 86 -19.70 -3.23 55.31
N GLN A 87 -20.00 -3.95 54.24
CA GLN A 87 -20.08 -5.40 54.24
C GLN A 87 -18.70 -6.03 54.47
N ALA A 88 -17.70 -5.65 53.66
CA ALA A 88 -16.33 -6.17 53.74
C ALA A 88 -15.69 -5.90 55.12
N ARG A 89 -15.98 -4.75 55.73
CA ARG A 89 -15.50 -4.41 57.07
C ARG A 89 -16.12 -5.27 58.18
N LYS A 90 -17.38 -5.71 58.03
CA LYS A 90 -18.07 -6.58 59.01
C LYS A 90 -17.55 -8.02 59.01
N GLU A 91 -17.00 -8.48 57.88
CA GLU A 91 -16.51 -9.84 57.71
C GLU A 91 -15.20 -10.11 58.47
N VAL A 92 -14.43 -9.06 58.80
CA VAL A 92 -13.09 -9.19 59.38
C VAL A 92 -12.95 -8.38 60.66
N LYS A 93 -12.01 -8.78 61.53
CA LYS A 93 -11.73 -8.05 62.79
C LYS A 93 -10.81 -6.85 62.60
N ASN A 94 -9.93 -6.89 61.59
CA ASN A 94 -8.96 -5.84 61.33
C ASN A 94 -9.07 -5.43 59.86
N SER A 95 -9.34 -4.15 59.61
CA SER A 95 -9.34 -3.60 58.26
C SER A 95 -8.81 -2.17 58.23
N VAL A 96 -8.30 -1.77 57.06
CA VAL A 96 -7.98 -0.40 56.69
C VAL A 96 -8.69 -0.05 55.38
N LEU A 97 -9.09 1.20 55.20
CA LEU A 97 -9.68 1.71 53.97
C LEU A 97 -8.79 2.83 53.41
N VAL A 98 -8.39 2.70 52.15
CA VAL A 98 -7.47 3.61 51.49
C VAL A 98 -8.04 4.08 50.15
N ASP A 99 -7.56 5.24 49.69
CA ASP A 99 -7.93 5.80 48.39
C ASP A 99 -6.70 6.18 47.56
N ASN A 100 -6.81 5.99 46.25
CA ASN A 100 -5.73 6.13 45.30
C ASN A 100 -5.77 7.40 44.45
N GLY A 101 -6.70 8.33 44.70
CA GLY A 101 -6.80 9.58 43.92
C GLY A 101 -7.81 9.53 42.79
N ASP A 102 -7.83 10.60 41.99
CA ASP A 102 -8.82 10.90 40.94
C ASP A 102 -10.25 10.93 41.46
N LEU A 103 -10.44 11.78 42.46
CA LEU A 103 -11.65 11.88 43.24
C LEU A 103 -12.51 13.08 42.86
N ILE A 104 -11.89 14.23 42.56
CA ILE A 104 -12.55 15.56 42.55
C ILE A 104 -12.90 16.13 41.17
N GLN A 105 -12.55 15.43 40.09
CA GLN A 105 -12.87 15.79 38.70
C GLN A 105 -13.44 14.56 37.96
N GLY A 106 -14.19 14.74 36.86
CA GLY A 106 -14.48 13.67 35.90
C GLY A 106 -15.96 13.46 35.57
N THR A 107 -16.87 13.92 36.43
CA THR A 107 -18.28 14.17 36.02
C THR A 107 -18.58 15.67 36.08
N PRO A 108 -19.71 16.12 35.51
CA PRO A 108 -20.15 17.51 35.63
C PRO A 108 -20.25 18.00 37.08
N LEU A 109 -20.38 17.10 38.08
CA LEU A 109 -20.37 17.48 39.49
C LEU A 109 -19.04 18.11 39.91
N GLY A 110 -17.92 17.48 39.54
CA GLY A 110 -16.59 18.01 39.86
C GLY A 110 -16.36 19.37 39.21
N THR A 111 -16.70 19.49 37.92
CA THR A 111 -16.58 20.75 37.17
C THR A 111 -17.47 21.84 37.75
N TYR A 112 -18.72 21.52 38.10
CA TYR A 112 -19.65 22.44 38.74
C TYR A 112 -19.05 22.99 40.04
N LYS A 113 -18.57 22.12 40.93
CA LYS A 113 -18.04 22.55 42.23
C LYS A 113 -16.69 23.26 42.14
N ALA A 114 -15.94 23.09 41.06
CA ALA A 114 -14.66 23.79 40.87
C ALA A 114 -14.81 25.16 40.18
N LYS A 115 -15.66 25.25 39.14
CA LYS A 115 -15.71 26.42 38.24
C LYS A 115 -16.98 27.27 38.38
N VAL A 116 -18.09 26.69 38.81
CA VAL A 116 -19.40 27.37 38.82
C VAL A 116 -19.80 27.77 40.24
N ASP A 117 -19.62 26.85 41.19
CA ASP A 117 -19.88 27.05 42.62
C ASP A 117 -18.62 26.66 43.42
N PRO A 118 -17.52 27.42 43.27
CA PRO A 118 -16.24 27.10 43.90
C PRO A 118 -16.38 26.97 45.43
N LEU A 119 -15.58 26.09 46.03
CA LEU A 119 -15.60 25.84 47.47
C LEU A 119 -15.39 27.12 48.28
N GLU A 120 -16.31 27.41 49.19
CA GLU A 120 -16.08 28.40 50.23
C GLU A 120 -15.12 27.87 51.30
N LYS A 121 -14.48 28.77 52.05
CA LYS A 121 -13.55 28.39 53.12
C LYS A 121 -14.27 27.53 54.18
N ARG A 122 -13.78 26.32 54.44
CA ARG A 122 -14.38 25.28 55.33
C ARG A 122 -15.62 24.59 54.76
N GLU A 123 -15.91 24.79 53.47
CA GLU A 123 -16.93 24.02 52.81
C GLU A 123 -16.37 22.65 52.40
N VAL A 124 -16.99 21.58 52.90
CA VAL A 124 -16.54 20.22 52.59
C VAL A 124 -16.88 19.88 51.13
N HIS A 125 -15.89 19.55 50.31
CA HIS A 125 -16.13 19.08 48.93
C HIS A 125 -17.06 17.84 48.91
N PRO A 126 -17.98 17.69 47.93
CA PRO A 126 -18.96 16.60 47.91
C PRO A 126 -18.34 15.20 47.98
N ALA A 127 -17.20 15.00 47.34
CA ALA A 127 -16.47 13.75 47.43
C ALA A 127 -16.02 13.43 48.87
N TYR A 128 -15.54 14.42 49.61
CA TYR A 128 -15.20 14.26 51.03
C TYR A 128 -16.44 14.20 51.92
N LYS A 129 -17.58 14.84 51.59
CA LYS A 129 -18.86 14.62 52.29
C LYS A 129 -19.22 13.13 52.27
N ALA A 130 -19.03 12.47 51.13
CA ALA A 130 -19.26 11.04 50.95
C ALA A 130 -18.22 10.17 51.69
N MET A 131 -16.92 10.38 51.44
CA MET A 131 -15.85 9.55 52.02
C MET A 131 -15.74 9.68 53.54
N ASN A 132 -16.02 10.87 54.09
CA ASN A 132 -16.03 11.09 55.55
C ASN A 132 -17.05 10.21 56.29
N GLN A 133 -18.07 9.68 55.60
CA GLN A 133 -19.01 8.71 56.17
C GLN A 133 -18.43 7.30 56.30
N MET A 134 -17.38 6.97 55.55
CA MET A 134 -16.82 5.61 55.46
C MET A 134 -15.59 5.37 56.33
N GLY A 135 -15.03 6.42 56.94
CA GLY A 135 -13.88 6.29 57.86
C GLY A 135 -12.64 5.74 57.14
N TYR A 136 -12.15 6.48 56.16
CA TYR A 136 -10.88 6.21 55.48
C TYR A 136 -9.71 6.38 56.45
N ASP A 137 -8.67 5.57 56.30
CA ASP A 137 -7.45 5.68 57.08
C ASP A 137 -6.46 6.67 56.44
N ILE A 138 -6.35 6.67 55.10
CA ILE A 138 -5.38 7.47 54.34
C ILE A 138 -5.70 7.50 52.83
N ALA A 139 -5.24 8.52 52.12
CA ALA A 139 -5.32 8.63 50.67
C ALA A 139 -3.99 9.12 50.06
N THR A 140 -3.84 8.96 48.74
CA THR A 140 -2.85 9.66 47.90
C THR A 140 -3.57 10.51 46.84
N PHE A 141 -2.81 11.31 46.11
CA PHE A 141 -3.31 12.05 44.94
C PHE A 141 -3.10 11.25 43.66
N GLY A 142 -4.01 11.45 42.72
CA GLY A 142 -3.93 11.17 41.30
C GLY A 142 -3.77 12.43 40.47
N ASN A 143 -3.72 12.29 39.16
CA ASN A 143 -3.48 13.43 38.28
C ASN A 143 -4.66 14.41 38.25
N HIS A 144 -5.89 13.92 38.38
CA HIS A 144 -7.08 14.75 38.33
C HIS A 144 -7.32 15.59 39.61
N GLU A 145 -6.48 15.42 40.64
CA GLU A 145 -6.46 16.35 41.77
C GLU A 145 -5.87 17.74 41.44
N PHE A 146 -5.11 17.86 40.34
CA PHE A 146 -4.38 19.08 40.00
C PHE A 146 -5.07 19.98 38.97
N ASN A 147 -6.14 19.51 38.33
CA ASN A 147 -6.80 20.21 37.21
C ASN A 147 -7.36 21.59 37.52
N TYR A 148 -7.65 21.86 38.79
CA TYR A 148 -8.20 23.13 39.25
C TYR A 148 -7.18 23.98 40.03
N GLY A 149 -5.91 23.59 40.01
CA GLY A 149 -4.83 24.29 40.69
C GLY A 149 -4.61 23.88 42.14
N LEU A 150 -3.39 24.14 42.65
CA LEU A 150 -2.98 23.76 44.00
C LEU A 150 -3.78 24.44 45.11
N ASP A 151 -4.29 25.66 44.88
CA ASP A 151 -5.08 26.38 45.88
C ASP A 151 -6.44 25.70 46.10
N TYR A 152 -7.12 25.35 45.01
CA TYR A 152 -8.37 24.59 45.08
C TYR A 152 -8.15 23.20 45.69
N LEU A 153 -7.09 22.49 45.28
CA LEU A 153 -6.74 21.19 45.86
C LEU A 153 -6.53 21.29 47.39
N ASN A 154 -5.76 22.29 47.84
CA ASN A 154 -5.48 22.50 49.26
C ASN A 154 -6.75 22.82 50.06
N GLU A 155 -7.69 23.58 49.48
CA GLU A 155 -8.99 23.82 50.10
C GLU A 155 -9.81 22.53 50.15
N ALA A 156 -9.94 21.82 49.03
CA ALA A 156 -10.74 20.59 48.97
C ALA A 156 -10.28 19.55 50.01
N ILE A 157 -8.98 19.32 50.14
CA ILE A 157 -8.45 18.24 51.01
C ILE A 157 -8.40 18.61 52.50
N ASN A 158 -8.52 19.88 52.86
CA ASN A 158 -8.35 20.32 54.26
C ASN A 158 -9.46 19.81 55.20
N ASP A 159 -10.64 19.50 54.63
CA ASP A 159 -11.83 19.01 55.31
C ASP A 159 -12.02 17.48 55.22
N ALA A 160 -11.03 16.78 54.64
CA ALA A 160 -10.96 15.33 54.70
C ALA A 160 -10.67 14.88 56.15
N LYS A 161 -11.46 13.96 56.70
CA LYS A 161 -11.24 13.38 58.05
C LYS A 161 -10.11 12.36 58.11
N PHE A 162 -9.30 12.29 57.06
CA PHE A 162 -8.18 11.38 56.88
C PHE A 162 -7.01 12.14 56.24
N SER A 163 -5.80 11.58 56.33
CA SER A 163 -4.61 12.26 55.81
C SER A 163 -4.33 11.88 54.36
N TYR A 164 -3.75 12.82 53.62
CA TYR A 164 -3.10 12.57 52.34
C TYR A 164 -1.59 12.36 52.51
N VAL A 165 -0.99 11.54 51.64
CA VAL A 165 0.46 11.37 51.49
C VAL A 165 0.85 11.38 50.02
N ASN A 166 2.01 11.95 49.70
CA ASN A 166 2.65 11.79 48.38
C ASN A 166 4.16 12.03 48.51
N ALA A 167 4.95 11.09 48.00
CA ALA A 167 6.40 11.06 48.17
C ALA A 167 7.19 11.65 47.01
N ASN A 168 6.58 11.80 45.83
CA ASN A 168 7.30 12.14 44.62
C ASN A 168 6.98 13.53 44.03
N ILE A 169 6.13 14.31 44.69
CA ILE A 169 5.95 15.74 44.43
C ILE A 169 6.84 16.55 45.37
N TYR A 170 7.57 17.51 44.80
CA TYR A 170 8.51 18.41 45.48
C TYR A 170 8.08 19.86 45.23
N LYS A 171 8.42 20.76 46.15
CA LYS A 171 8.29 22.19 45.90
C LYS A 171 9.34 22.59 44.86
N ASP A 172 8.96 23.42 43.91
CA ASP A 172 9.92 24.04 43.01
C ASP A 172 10.68 25.11 43.81
N ASP A 173 11.97 24.89 44.05
CA ASP A 173 12.88 25.85 44.69
C ASP A 173 13.75 26.60 43.67
N HIS A 174 13.45 26.42 42.38
CA HIS A 174 14.09 27.09 41.24
C HIS A 174 15.62 26.92 41.19
N ASP A 175 16.14 25.81 41.71
CA ASP A 175 17.52 25.41 41.56
C ASP A 175 17.64 24.01 40.92
N ASN A 176 18.87 23.61 40.58
CA ASN A 176 19.16 22.32 39.94
C ASN A 176 19.81 21.30 40.89
N ASN A 177 19.66 21.45 42.21
CA ASN A 177 20.34 20.66 43.21
C ASN A 177 19.39 19.61 43.84
N PRO A 178 19.28 18.38 43.31
CA PRO A 178 18.30 17.38 43.77
C PRO A 178 18.42 16.92 45.25
N ARG A 179 19.43 17.41 45.99
CA ARG A 179 19.75 17.06 47.38
C ARG A 179 19.06 17.95 48.42
N ASN A 180 18.65 19.17 48.08
CA ASN A 180 17.96 20.08 49.01
C ASN A 180 16.43 20.10 48.80
N ASP A 181 15.91 19.48 47.73
CA ASP A 181 14.50 19.51 47.39
C ASP A 181 13.65 19.00 48.55
N LYS A 182 12.59 19.75 48.84
CA LYS A 182 11.63 19.43 49.88
C LYS A 182 10.35 18.91 49.24
N ASN A 183 9.81 17.82 49.76
CA ASN A 183 8.51 17.33 49.33
C ASN A 183 7.43 18.40 49.52
N ALA A 184 6.53 18.54 48.54
CA ALA A 184 5.39 19.46 48.63
C ALA A 184 4.35 18.97 49.65
N PHE A 185 4.18 17.65 49.72
CA PHE A 185 3.29 16.96 50.65
C PHE A 185 4.08 16.04 51.58
N LYS A 186 3.40 15.49 52.59
CA LYS A 186 4.03 14.51 53.49
C LYS A 186 4.32 13.22 52.71
N PRO A 187 5.58 12.74 52.63
CA PRO A 187 5.92 11.62 51.75
C PRO A 187 5.30 10.29 52.16
N TYR A 188 5.23 10.04 53.47
CA TYR A 188 4.62 8.84 54.02
C TYR A 188 4.11 9.08 55.46
N LYS A 189 3.26 8.18 55.94
CA LYS A 189 2.77 8.17 57.32
C LYS A 189 2.85 6.77 57.91
N ILE A 190 3.44 6.63 59.10
CA ILE A 190 3.41 5.38 59.87
C ILE A 190 2.33 5.51 60.95
N VAL A 191 1.34 4.62 60.89
CA VAL A 191 0.21 4.58 61.81
C VAL A 191 0.33 3.33 62.68
N GLU A 192 0.28 3.51 64.00
CA GLU A 192 0.18 2.39 64.92
C GLU A 192 -1.29 1.96 65.04
N LYS A 193 -1.61 0.75 64.59
CA LYS A 193 -2.97 0.20 64.60
C LYS A 193 -3.06 -0.90 65.64
N VAL A 194 -4.11 -0.85 66.45
CA VAL A 194 -4.47 -1.94 67.37
C VAL A 194 -5.21 -3.00 66.58
N VAL A 195 -4.67 -4.21 66.54
CA VAL A 195 -5.23 -5.37 65.85
C VAL A 195 -5.61 -6.45 66.84
N THR A 196 -6.63 -7.22 66.51
CA THR A 196 -7.07 -8.40 67.26
C THR A 196 -6.54 -9.64 66.56
N ASP A 197 -5.77 -10.45 67.28
CA ASP A 197 -5.21 -11.70 66.79
C ASP A 197 -6.25 -12.83 66.69
N LYS A 198 -5.91 -13.94 66.04
CA LYS A 198 -6.81 -15.10 65.85
C LYS A 198 -7.29 -15.75 67.17
N ARG A 199 -6.72 -15.35 68.31
CA ARG A 199 -7.11 -15.81 69.66
C ARG A 199 -7.90 -14.74 70.43
N GLY A 200 -8.24 -13.62 69.79
CA GLY A 200 -8.94 -12.50 70.42
C GLY A 200 -8.04 -11.55 71.21
N LYS A 201 -6.70 -11.71 71.20
CA LYS A 201 -5.79 -10.84 71.94
C LYS A 201 -5.45 -9.59 71.13
N LYS A 202 -5.48 -8.42 71.79
CA LYS A 202 -5.05 -7.15 71.17
C LYS A 202 -3.53 -7.08 71.05
N ALA A 203 -3.04 -6.61 69.92
CA ALA A 203 -1.64 -6.32 69.64
C ALA A 203 -1.51 -5.02 68.84
N LYS A 204 -0.31 -4.44 68.80
CA LYS A 204 0.00 -3.24 68.01
C LYS A 204 0.84 -3.60 66.80
N VAL A 205 0.49 -3.06 65.64
CA VAL A 205 1.26 -3.16 64.38
C VAL A 205 1.45 -1.76 63.80
N LYS A 206 2.63 -1.48 63.26
CA LYS A 206 2.92 -0.21 62.58
C LYS A 206 2.77 -0.35 61.08
N ILE A 207 1.76 0.30 60.51
CA ILE A 207 1.47 0.29 59.08
C ILE A 207 2.01 1.60 58.47
N GLY A 208 2.97 1.49 57.56
CA GLY A 208 3.49 2.60 56.79
C GLY A 208 2.75 2.74 55.47
N TYR A 209 2.27 3.94 55.17
CA TYR A 209 1.59 4.29 53.92
C TYR A 209 2.44 5.31 53.17
N ILE A 210 2.68 5.06 51.88
CA ILE A 210 3.44 5.94 50.98
C ILE A 210 2.64 6.18 49.72
N GLY A 211 2.59 7.43 49.25
CA GLY A 211 1.77 7.87 48.11
C GLY A 211 2.62 8.23 46.88
N PHE A 212 2.09 8.01 45.68
CA PHE A 212 2.76 8.37 44.41
C PHE A 212 1.76 8.81 43.33
N VAL A 213 2.22 9.64 42.40
CA VAL A 213 1.49 10.09 41.19
C VAL A 213 2.46 10.12 39.97
N PRO A 214 1.98 9.97 38.72
CA PRO A 214 2.79 10.09 37.52
C PRO A 214 3.57 11.40 37.49
N PRO A 215 4.88 11.37 37.15
CA PRO A 215 5.63 12.60 36.93
C PRO A 215 5.02 13.52 35.86
N GLN A 216 4.28 12.93 34.91
CA GLN A 216 3.60 13.57 33.77
C GLN A 216 2.55 14.61 34.16
N ILE A 217 2.12 14.68 35.43
CA ILE A 217 1.25 15.79 35.86
C ILE A 217 1.88 17.16 35.57
N MET A 218 3.21 17.24 35.48
CA MET A 218 3.92 18.48 35.11
C MET A 218 3.72 18.87 33.64
N ASP A 219 3.39 17.91 32.77
CA ASP A 219 3.07 18.13 31.36
C ASP A 219 1.56 18.38 31.20
N TRP A 220 0.73 17.55 31.83
CA TRP A 220 -0.73 17.61 31.71
C TRP A 220 -1.34 18.85 32.36
N ASP A 221 -0.88 19.21 33.57
CA ASP A 221 -1.40 20.33 34.36
C ASP A 221 -0.38 21.47 34.48
N LYS A 222 0.47 21.62 33.45
CA LYS A 222 1.54 22.61 33.42
C LYS A 222 1.06 24.01 33.82
N ALA A 223 -0.07 24.46 33.28
CA ALA A 223 -0.66 25.78 33.57
C ALA A 223 -0.96 26.00 35.07
N ASN A 224 -1.22 24.91 35.81
CA ASN A 224 -1.55 24.95 37.23
C ASN A 224 -0.32 24.75 38.13
N LEU A 225 0.69 24.03 37.66
CA LEU A 225 1.80 23.49 38.47
C LEU A 225 3.18 24.12 38.18
N GLU A 226 3.41 24.63 36.98
CA GLU A 226 4.70 25.21 36.58
C GLU A 226 5.12 26.33 37.53
N GLY A 227 6.38 26.31 37.96
CA GLY A 227 6.94 27.26 38.90
C GLY A 227 6.50 27.09 40.36
N LYS A 228 5.68 26.08 40.69
CA LYS A 228 5.17 25.84 42.06
C LYS A 228 5.66 24.51 42.62
N VAL A 229 5.60 23.46 41.82
CA VAL A 229 6.01 22.10 42.20
C VAL A 229 6.78 21.43 41.06
N THR A 230 7.52 20.38 41.40
CA THR A 230 8.15 19.47 40.45
C THR A 230 7.89 18.02 40.86
N THR A 231 8.12 17.08 39.96
CA THR A 231 7.95 15.65 40.23
C THR A 231 9.26 14.88 40.04
N LYS A 232 9.40 13.78 40.79
CA LYS A 232 10.48 12.79 40.60
C LYS A 232 9.90 11.42 40.25
N GLY A 233 10.74 10.57 39.65
CA GLY A 233 10.36 9.20 39.31
C GLY A 233 9.87 8.39 40.51
N ILE A 234 8.75 7.69 40.33
CA ILE A 234 8.06 6.91 41.38
C ILE A 234 8.96 5.82 41.95
N VAL A 235 9.57 4.99 41.10
CA VAL A 235 10.39 3.84 41.53
C VAL A 235 11.62 4.29 42.31
N GLU A 236 12.31 5.33 41.86
CA GLU A 236 13.48 5.87 42.57
C GLU A 236 13.10 6.52 43.91
N THR A 237 11.97 7.20 43.95
CA THR A 237 11.41 7.75 45.19
C THR A 237 11.04 6.64 46.18
N ALA A 238 10.47 5.53 45.70
CA ALA A 238 10.15 4.37 46.52
C ALA A 238 11.43 3.74 47.12
N LYS A 239 12.47 3.55 46.32
CA LYS A 239 13.79 3.05 46.77
C LYS A 239 14.42 3.94 47.84
N LYS A 240 14.16 5.25 47.82
CA LYS A 240 14.59 6.19 48.86
C LYS A 240 13.81 6.02 50.17
N TYR A 241 12.48 6.10 50.12
CA TYR A 241 11.66 6.23 51.33
C TYR A 241 11.27 4.92 52.01
N ILE A 242 11.17 3.80 51.28
CA ILE A 242 10.79 2.51 51.89
C ILE A 242 11.83 2.03 52.92
N PRO A 243 13.16 2.06 52.64
CA PRO A 243 14.15 1.74 53.66
C PRO A 243 14.07 2.66 54.89
N GLU A 244 13.77 3.95 54.69
CA GLU A 244 13.59 4.90 55.79
C GLU A 244 12.38 4.54 56.66
N MET A 245 11.23 4.21 56.04
CA MET A 245 10.03 3.77 56.74
C MET A 245 10.30 2.51 57.58
N LYS A 246 11.02 1.53 57.01
CA LYS A 246 11.42 0.30 57.73
C LYS A 246 12.36 0.62 58.89
N ARG A 247 13.33 1.54 58.74
CA ARG A 247 14.19 2.01 59.85
C ARG A 247 13.40 2.70 60.96
N LYS A 248 12.37 3.47 60.62
CA LYS A 248 11.44 4.10 61.59
C LYS A 248 10.41 3.12 62.18
N GLY A 249 10.51 1.84 61.84
CA GLY A 249 9.77 0.75 62.48
C GLY A 249 8.45 0.39 61.79
N ALA A 250 8.24 0.71 60.52
CA ALA A 250 7.10 0.19 59.77
C ALA A 250 7.20 -1.35 59.63
N ASP A 251 6.19 -2.05 60.13
CA ASP A 251 6.07 -3.50 60.02
C ASP A 251 5.55 -3.89 58.62
N VAL A 252 4.46 -3.26 58.22
CA VAL A 252 3.79 -3.43 56.93
C VAL A 252 3.92 -2.13 56.14
N VAL A 253 4.30 -2.18 54.87
CA VAL A 253 4.33 -1.01 53.98
C VAL A 253 3.30 -1.20 52.87
N ILE A 254 2.38 -0.26 52.75
CA ILE A 254 1.35 -0.20 51.71
C ILE A 254 1.70 0.99 50.80
N ALA A 255 1.91 0.72 49.53
CA ALA A 255 2.12 1.76 48.52
C ALA A 255 0.78 2.11 47.85
N LEU A 256 0.30 3.32 48.09
CA LEU A 256 -0.84 3.93 47.42
C LEU A 256 -0.30 4.62 46.18
N THR A 257 -0.54 4.07 45.00
CA THR A 257 0.13 4.56 43.78
C THR A 257 -0.93 4.92 42.75
N HIS A 258 -1.12 6.20 42.44
CA HIS A 258 -1.99 6.57 41.34
C HIS A 258 -1.28 6.34 40.01
N SER A 259 -1.06 5.10 39.58
CA SER A 259 -0.26 4.77 38.40
C SER A 259 -0.70 3.41 37.90
N GLY A 260 -0.67 3.19 36.59
CA GLY A 260 -1.13 1.97 35.97
C GLY A 260 -0.07 0.90 35.79
N PHE A 261 -0.51 -0.20 35.17
CA PHE A 261 0.35 -1.31 34.82
C PHE A 261 0.87 -1.17 33.40
N SER A 262 2.20 -1.14 33.25
CA SER A 262 2.88 -1.38 31.98
C SER A 262 3.93 -2.49 32.12
N GLY A 263 3.99 -3.38 31.14
CA GLY A 263 5.07 -4.36 31.01
C GLY A 263 6.40 -3.74 30.59
N ASP A 264 6.39 -2.51 30.04
CA ASP A 264 7.60 -1.78 29.70
C ASP A 264 8.21 -1.13 30.94
N ILE A 265 9.38 -1.64 31.34
CA ILE A 265 10.11 -1.16 32.51
C ILE A 265 10.65 0.28 32.36
N LYS A 266 10.69 0.82 31.14
CA LYS A 266 11.10 2.20 30.87
C LYS A 266 9.95 3.19 31.03
N ASN A 267 8.70 2.72 31.07
CA ASN A 267 7.55 3.58 31.25
C ASN A 267 7.66 4.32 32.60
N THR A 268 7.41 5.62 32.57
CA THR A 268 7.50 6.51 33.74
C THR A 268 6.14 6.90 34.33
N GLU A 269 5.06 6.69 33.58
CA GLU A 269 3.67 6.98 33.94
C GLU A 269 3.02 5.77 34.63
N ASP A 270 3.07 4.60 33.98
CA ASP A 270 2.48 3.32 34.38
C ASP A 270 3.54 2.36 34.91
N VAL A 271 3.89 2.49 36.19
CA VAL A 271 5.11 1.89 36.73
C VAL A 271 4.87 0.66 37.62
N ILE A 272 3.63 0.18 37.77
CA ILE A 272 3.30 -0.80 38.81
C ILE A 272 4.10 -2.11 38.68
N TYR A 273 4.38 -2.54 37.45
CA TYR A 273 5.26 -3.70 37.22
C TYR A 273 6.67 -3.48 37.78
N SER A 274 7.27 -2.31 37.55
CA SER A 274 8.60 -1.96 38.08
C SER A 274 8.57 -1.68 39.59
N LEU A 275 7.53 -0.99 40.09
CA LEU A 275 7.36 -0.66 41.50
C LEU A 275 7.21 -1.91 42.37
N SER A 276 6.50 -2.93 41.90
CA SER A 276 6.34 -4.20 42.62
C SER A 276 7.66 -4.94 42.87
N LYS A 277 8.74 -4.61 42.15
CA LYS A 277 10.07 -5.18 42.36
C LYS A 277 10.86 -4.46 43.47
N VAL A 278 10.37 -3.33 44.00
CA VAL A 278 11.06 -2.57 45.05
C VAL A 278 10.97 -3.32 46.40
N PRO A 279 12.10 -3.71 47.01
CA PRO A 279 12.08 -4.49 48.25
C PRO A 279 11.43 -3.75 49.41
N GLY A 280 10.59 -4.46 50.16
CA GLY A 280 10.01 -3.95 51.41
C GLY A 280 8.55 -3.48 51.31
N ILE A 281 8.00 -3.37 50.09
CA ILE A 281 6.56 -3.20 49.87
C ILE A 281 5.84 -4.50 50.24
N ASN A 282 4.71 -4.39 50.96
CA ASN A 282 3.91 -5.53 51.38
C ASN A 282 2.55 -5.61 50.69
N ALA A 283 2.03 -4.49 50.19
CA ALA A 283 0.86 -4.42 49.34
C ALA A 283 0.93 -3.17 48.46
N ILE A 284 0.37 -3.25 47.26
CA ILE A 284 0.20 -2.12 46.33
C ILE A 284 -1.29 -1.94 46.08
N THR A 285 -1.78 -0.73 46.25
CA THR A 285 -3.07 -0.33 45.69
C THR A 285 -2.77 0.63 44.55
N PHE A 286 -3.38 0.45 43.38
CA PHE A 286 -3.04 1.20 42.17
C PHE A 286 -4.23 1.55 41.27
N SER A 287 -4.01 2.32 40.19
CA SER A 287 -5.04 3.17 39.55
C SER A 287 -4.61 3.64 38.13
N HIS A 288 -5.16 4.75 37.60
CA HIS A 288 -4.80 5.49 36.37
C HIS A 288 -5.34 4.89 35.06
N THR A 289 -5.32 3.56 34.92
CA THR A 289 -5.73 2.91 33.65
C THR A 289 -7.21 2.52 33.59
N HIS A 290 -7.97 2.82 34.64
CA HIS A 290 -9.38 2.44 34.83
C HIS A 290 -9.67 0.93 34.71
N LYS A 291 -8.65 0.08 34.76
CA LYS A 291 -8.79 -1.38 34.64
C LYS A 291 -9.08 -2.03 35.99
N VAL A 292 -9.61 -3.25 35.95
CA VAL A 292 -9.85 -4.04 37.15
C VAL A 292 -8.75 -5.08 37.28
N PHE A 293 -8.02 -5.05 38.39
CA PHE A 293 -7.08 -6.10 38.76
C PHE A 293 -7.24 -6.44 40.25
N PRO A 294 -7.31 -7.72 40.63
CA PRO A 294 -7.42 -8.88 39.74
C PRO A 294 -8.78 -8.95 39.04
N ALA A 295 -8.79 -9.50 37.82
CA ALA A 295 -10.01 -9.79 37.08
C ALA A 295 -10.64 -11.10 37.57
N ALA A 296 -11.92 -11.31 37.27
CA ALA A 296 -12.66 -12.51 37.69
C ALA A 296 -12.03 -13.81 37.16
N ASP A 297 -11.47 -13.77 35.96
CA ASP A 297 -10.72 -14.85 35.32
C ASP A 297 -9.73 -14.30 34.28
N GLU A 298 -8.89 -15.15 33.69
CA GLU A 298 -7.93 -14.74 32.67
C GLU A 298 -8.57 -14.31 31.35
N LYS A 299 -9.82 -14.68 31.07
CA LYS A 299 -10.55 -14.25 29.86
C LYS A 299 -10.93 -12.78 29.97
N THR A 300 -11.35 -12.36 31.16
CA THR A 300 -11.75 -10.99 31.49
C THR A 300 -10.58 -10.11 31.92
N LEU A 301 -9.38 -10.68 32.09
CA LEU A 301 -8.15 -9.93 32.33
C LEU A 301 -7.79 -9.07 31.12
N ASP A 302 -7.58 -7.78 31.38
CA ASP A 302 -7.29 -6.76 30.36
C ASP A 302 -5.97 -7.06 29.60
N ILE A 303 -5.91 -6.64 28.34
CA ILE A 303 -4.77 -6.86 27.45
C ILE A 303 -3.47 -6.24 27.97
N LEU A 304 -3.54 -5.21 28.83
CA LEU A 304 -2.35 -4.60 29.44
C LEU A 304 -1.53 -5.59 30.27
N PHE A 305 -2.16 -6.66 30.78
CA PHE A 305 -1.50 -7.70 31.56
C PHE A 305 -1.06 -8.90 30.70
N LYS A 306 -1.16 -8.82 29.37
CA LYS A 306 -0.89 -9.90 28.43
C LYS A 306 0.20 -9.52 27.42
N ASP A 307 0.91 -10.51 26.91
CA ASP A 307 1.84 -10.35 25.80
C ASP A 307 1.09 -10.25 24.44
N ALA A 308 1.82 -10.00 23.36
CA ALA A 308 1.27 -9.89 22.01
C ALA A 308 0.57 -11.16 21.51
N SER A 309 0.87 -12.31 22.12
CA SER A 309 0.24 -13.61 21.83
C SER A 309 -1.00 -13.88 22.71
N GLY A 310 -1.33 -12.96 23.63
CA GLY A 310 -2.47 -13.06 24.53
C GLY A 310 -2.20 -13.81 25.84
N ASN A 311 -0.95 -14.21 26.14
CA ASN A 311 -0.60 -14.90 27.38
C ASN A 311 -0.34 -13.92 28.52
N VAL A 312 -0.64 -14.30 29.76
CA VAL A 312 -0.38 -13.46 30.95
C VAL A 312 1.11 -13.16 31.09
N LEU A 313 1.46 -11.90 31.35
CA LEU A 313 2.85 -11.44 31.46
C LEU A 313 3.59 -12.10 32.65
N PRO A 314 4.91 -12.38 32.51
CA PRO A 314 5.71 -12.96 33.59
C PRO A 314 5.67 -12.14 34.88
N GLY A 315 5.33 -12.81 35.98
CA GLY A 315 5.21 -12.20 37.31
C GLY A 315 3.81 -11.71 37.68
N VAL A 316 2.85 -11.70 36.74
CA VAL A 316 1.44 -11.43 37.03
C VAL A 316 0.74 -12.75 37.38
N ASP A 317 0.11 -12.80 38.55
CA ASP A 317 -0.73 -13.91 38.99
C ASP A 317 -2.13 -13.37 39.26
N ASN A 318 -3.04 -13.53 38.29
CA ASN A 318 -4.42 -13.05 38.41
C ASN A 318 -5.21 -13.79 39.49
N LYS A 319 -4.96 -15.10 39.67
CA LYS A 319 -5.71 -15.91 40.64
C LYS A 319 -5.39 -15.51 42.08
N LYS A 320 -4.12 -15.27 42.38
CA LYS A 320 -3.68 -14.80 43.71
C LYS A 320 -3.79 -13.28 43.86
N GLY A 321 -3.83 -12.58 42.74
CA GLY A 321 -3.83 -11.13 42.66
C GLY A 321 -2.51 -10.51 43.08
N THR A 322 -1.42 -11.02 42.50
CA THR A 322 -0.08 -10.52 42.80
C THR A 322 0.66 -10.11 41.55
N ILE A 323 1.52 -9.10 41.67
CA ILE A 323 2.46 -8.66 40.64
C ILE A 323 3.86 -8.77 41.23
N ASN A 324 4.73 -9.56 40.58
CA ASN A 324 6.05 -9.94 41.08
C ASN A 324 6.04 -10.46 42.53
N GLY A 325 4.97 -11.18 42.91
CA GLY A 325 4.77 -11.75 44.23
C GLY A 325 4.28 -10.77 45.31
N VAL A 326 4.08 -9.48 44.99
CA VAL A 326 3.46 -8.49 45.88
C VAL A 326 1.95 -8.44 45.60
N PRO A 327 1.06 -8.56 46.61
CA PRO A 327 -0.36 -8.42 46.39
C PRO A 327 -0.71 -7.01 45.91
N ALA A 328 -1.48 -6.94 44.82
CA ALA A 328 -1.82 -5.70 44.16
C ALA A 328 -3.31 -5.68 43.77
N VAL A 329 -3.94 -4.51 43.84
CA VAL A 329 -5.34 -4.32 43.45
C VAL A 329 -5.56 -2.95 42.80
N GLN A 330 -6.46 -2.91 41.81
CA GLN A 330 -7.00 -1.72 41.16
C GLN A 330 -8.51 -1.91 41.00
N ALA A 331 -9.32 -1.03 41.60
CA ALA A 331 -10.79 -1.16 41.63
C ALA A 331 -11.52 -0.65 40.37
N GLY A 332 -10.82 -0.35 39.28
CA GLY A 332 -11.41 0.17 38.06
C GLY A 332 -11.73 1.66 38.18
N TYR A 333 -12.94 2.06 37.80
CA TYR A 333 -13.37 3.45 37.67
C TYR A 333 -14.80 3.67 38.20
N GLY A 334 -15.12 4.92 38.54
CA GLY A 334 -16.47 5.42 38.82
C GLY A 334 -17.11 4.84 40.08
N GLY A 335 -16.32 4.21 40.95
CA GLY A 335 -16.85 3.45 42.09
C GLY A 335 -17.59 2.17 41.67
N GLY A 336 -17.27 1.61 40.50
CA GLY A 336 -17.85 0.36 39.99
C GLY A 336 -17.41 -0.90 40.75
N ASN A 337 -16.27 -0.86 41.42
CA ASN A 337 -15.79 -1.97 42.26
C ASN A 337 -15.16 -1.48 43.57
N LEU A 338 -15.00 -2.42 44.50
CA LEU A 338 -14.19 -2.30 45.70
C LEU A 338 -12.97 -3.22 45.57
N GLY A 339 -11.76 -2.70 45.71
CA GLY A 339 -10.54 -3.49 45.79
C GLY A 339 -10.32 -4.06 47.19
N ILE A 340 -9.84 -5.29 47.28
CA ILE A 340 -9.58 -5.99 48.54
C ILE A 340 -8.23 -6.69 48.48
N ILE A 341 -7.38 -6.45 49.48
CA ILE A 341 -6.18 -7.25 49.75
C ILE A 341 -6.28 -7.80 51.18
N ASP A 342 -6.31 -9.11 51.32
CA ASP A 342 -6.21 -9.79 52.61
C ASP A 342 -4.75 -10.22 52.85
N LEU A 343 -4.18 -9.81 53.98
CA LEU A 343 -2.83 -10.16 54.42
C LEU A 343 -2.88 -10.99 55.69
N ASP A 344 -2.25 -12.16 55.68
CA ASP A 344 -1.98 -12.91 56.91
C ASP A 344 -0.59 -12.56 57.46
N ILE A 345 -0.59 -12.12 58.71
CA ILE A 345 0.58 -11.55 59.37
C ILE A 345 0.90 -12.35 60.63
N LYS A 346 2.16 -12.74 60.77
CA LYS A 346 2.66 -13.46 61.94
C LYS A 346 3.91 -12.82 62.51
N ARG A 347 4.17 -13.08 63.78
CA ARG A 347 5.39 -12.60 64.44
C ARG A 347 6.57 -13.52 64.14
N VAL A 348 7.63 -12.99 63.55
CA VAL A 348 8.89 -13.68 63.24
C VAL A 348 10.04 -12.90 63.85
N LYS A 349 10.79 -13.51 64.78
CA LYS A 349 11.92 -12.87 65.49
C LYS A 349 11.56 -11.49 66.08
N GLY A 350 10.39 -11.39 66.70
CA GLY A 350 9.92 -10.17 67.36
C GLY A 350 9.24 -9.13 66.45
N LYS A 351 9.38 -9.23 65.12
CA LYS A 351 8.77 -8.33 64.12
C LYS A 351 7.54 -8.95 63.46
N TRP A 352 6.60 -8.14 63.02
CA TRP A 352 5.47 -8.61 62.21
C TRP A 352 5.90 -8.82 60.76
N LYS A 353 5.49 -9.94 60.16
CA LYS A 353 5.81 -10.27 58.77
C LYS A 353 4.59 -10.89 58.07
N VAL A 354 4.28 -10.37 56.88
CA VAL A 354 3.31 -10.97 55.96
C VAL A 354 3.86 -12.31 55.47
N TYR A 355 3.04 -13.36 55.53
CA TYR A 355 3.44 -14.69 55.06
C TYR A 355 2.46 -15.32 54.07
N ASN A 356 1.25 -14.78 53.95
CA ASN A 356 0.28 -15.15 52.95
C ASN A 356 -0.56 -13.92 52.55
N SER A 357 -1.05 -13.90 51.32
CA SER A 357 -1.86 -12.80 50.79
C SER A 357 -2.79 -13.26 49.68
N GLN A 358 -3.93 -12.59 49.56
CA GLN A 358 -4.88 -12.74 48.46
C GLN A 358 -5.43 -11.35 48.11
N ALA A 359 -5.40 -10.98 46.83
CA ALA A 359 -6.13 -9.81 46.35
C ALA A 359 -7.37 -10.25 45.55
N SER A 360 -8.41 -9.40 45.54
CA SER A 360 -9.66 -9.62 44.82
C SER A 360 -10.40 -8.30 44.66
N THR A 361 -11.43 -8.28 43.81
CA THR A 361 -12.33 -7.14 43.62
C THR A 361 -13.78 -7.54 43.85
N ARG A 362 -14.63 -6.58 44.20
CA ARG A 362 -16.09 -6.76 44.33
C ARG A 362 -16.82 -5.72 43.50
N ALA A 363 -17.56 -6.16 42.50
CA ALA A 363 -18.37 -5.28 41.65
C ALA A 363 -19.67 -4.84 42.33
N ILE A 364 -20.16 -3.65 42.00
CA ILE A 364 -21.48 -3.15 42.44
C ILE A 364 -22.66 -3.78 41.68
N ILE A 365 -22.38 -4.45 40.56
CA ILE A 365 -23.33 -5.30 39.84
C ILE A 365 -22.70 -6.67 39.62
N ASP A 366 -23.45 -7.72 39.93
CA ASP A 366 -23.15 -9.06 39.47
C ASP A 366 -23.64 -9.22 38.01
N LYS A 367 -22.71 -9.26 37.05
CA LYS A 367 -23.04 -9.38 35.62
C LYS A 367 -23.70 -10.70 35.25
N ALA A 368 -23.52 -11.77 36.04
CA ALA A 368 -24.12 -13.07 35.75
C ALA A 368 -25.60 -13.11 36.18
N THR A 369 -25.95 -12.42 37.26
CA THR A 369 -27.32 -12.43 37.82
C THR A 369 -28.09 -11.12 37.58
N GLY A 370 -27.43 -10.06 37.15
CA GLY A 370 -27.98 -8.71 37.04
C GLY A 370 -28.24 -8.04 38.40
N LYS A 371 -27.88 -8.67 39.51
CA LYS A 371 -28.16 -8.16 40.86
C LYS A 371 -27.27 -6.97 41.19
N LYS A 372 -27.90 -5.89 41.64
CA LYS A 372 -27.26 -4.62 41.97
C LYS A 372 -27.11 -4.46 43.48
N VAL A 373 -26.03 -3.81 43.91
CA VAL A 373 -25.83 -3.41 45.31
C VAL A 373 -26.67 -2.17 45.62
N GLU A 374 -27.36 -2.17 46.75
CA GLU A 374 -28.15 -1.03 47.21
C GLU A 374 -27.27 0.18 47.57
N GLU A 375 -27.76 1.38 47.26
CA GLU A 375 -27.08 2.63 47.61
C GLU A 375 -27.01 2.87 49.12
N ASN A 376 -25.88 3.39 49.60
CA ASN A 376 -25.73 3.75 51.00
C ASN A 376 -26.49 5.04 51.33
N LYS A 377 -27.59 4.92 52.08
CA LYS A 377 -28.46 6.04 52.45
C LYS A 377 -27.72 7.25 53.06
N ALA A 378 -26.70 7.03 53.89
CA ALA A 378 -25.95 8.11 54.53
C ALA A 378 -25.05 8.87 53.53
N VAL A 379 -24.46 8.16 52.57
CA VAL A 379 -23.68 8.77 51.48
C VAL A 379 -24.63 9.53 50.55
N ALA A 380 -25.73 8.90 50.15
CA ALA A 380 -26.69 9.52 49.24
C ALA A 380 -27.28 10.82 49.82
N ALA A 381 -27.65 10.82 51.10
CA ALA A 381 -28.13 12.02 51.78
C ALA A 381 -27.06 13.12 51.88
N ALA A 382 -25.78 12.76 52.07
CA ALA A 382 -24.70 13.72 52.27
C ALA A 382 -24.35 14.53 51.01
N VAL A 383 -24.62 13.99 49.81
CA VAL A 383 -24.29 14.62 48.52
C VAL A 383 -25.51 15.05 47.72
N LYS A 384 -26.72 14.89 48.27
CA LYS A 384 -27.97 15.13 47.53
C LYS A 384 -28.08 16.56 46.99
N ALA A 385 -27.75 17.56 47.81
CA ALA A 385 -27.85 18.96 47.39
C ALA A 385 -26.92 19.27 46.22
N ASP A 386 -25.68 18.77 46.27
CA ASP A 386 -24.68 18.95 45.21
C ASP A 386 -25.10 18.21 43.92
N HIS A 387 -25.69 17.02 44.07
CA HIS A 387 -26.26 16.25 42.97
C HIS A 387 -27.42 16.99 42.28
N ASP A 388 -28.39 17.48 43.05
CA ASP A 388 -29.54 18.21 42.52
C ASP A 388 -29.09 19.50 41.79
N ALA A 389 -28.11 20.22 42.36
CA ALA A 389 -27.52 21.41 41.74
C ALA A 389 -26.77 21.08 40.43
N THR A 390 -26.05 19.96 40.40
CA THR A 390 -25.37 19.48 39.20
C THR A 390 -26.35 19.12 38.08
N ILE A 391 -27.48 18.46 38.41
CA ILE A 391 -28.56 18.19 37.43
C ILE A 391 -29.07 19.50 36.81
N LYS A 392 -29.23 20.55 37.62
CA LYS A 392 -29.61 21.86 37.11
C LYS A 392 -28.52 22.45 36.19
N TYR A 393 -27.25 22.33 36.58
CA TYR A 393 -26.11 22.83 35.81
C TYR A 393 -25.98 22.18 34.43
N VAL A 394 -26.10 20.85 34.31
CA VAL A 394 -25.90 20.16 33.02
C VAL A 394 -26.94 20.48 31.95
N ASN A 395 -28.08 21.05 32.36
CA ASN A 395 -29.11 21.54 31.44
C ASN A 395 -28.88 23.01 31.02
N THR A 396 -27.79 23.64 31.47
CA THR A 396 -27.42 25.01 31.07
C THR A 396 -26.85 25.02 29.65
N PRO A 397 -27.25 25.96 28.78
CA PRO A 397 -26.66 26.13 27.46
C PRO A 397 -25.16 26.48 27.54
N ILE A 398 -24.35 25.81 26.73
CA ILE A 398 -22.92 26.07 26.52
C ILE A 398 -22.64 26.70 25.13
N GLY A 399 -23.57 26.53 24.19
CA GLY A 399 -23.54 27.14 22.86
C GLY A 399 -24.86 26.91 22.14
N LYS A 400 -24.88 27.09 20.82
CA LYS A 400 -26.04 26.87 19.97
C LYS A 400 -25.66 26.14 18.68
N THR A 401 -26.59 25.39 18.12
CA THR A 401 -26.49 24.83 16.76
C THR A 401 -27.52 25.48 15.85
N THR A 402 -27.11 25.82 14.63
CA THR A 402 -27.96 26.48 13.61
C THR A 402 -28.80 25.49 12.79
N ALA A 403 -28.46 24.21 12.84
CA ALA A 403 -29.11 23.12 12.12
C ALA A 403 -29.27 21.88 13.03
N PRO A 404 -30.18 20.94 12.72
CA PRO A 404 -30.30 19.71 13.48
C PRO A 404 -29.02 18.88 13.39
N ILE A 405 -28.64 18.24 14.49
CA ILE A 405 -27.55 17.27 14.55
C ILE A 405 -28.15 15.90 14.83
N HIS A 406 -28.05 14.99 13.89
CA HIS A 406 -28.52 13.62 14.05
C HIS A 406 -27.55 12.64 13.42
N SER A 407 -27.65 11.35 13.75
CA SER A 407 -26.77 10.30 13.21
C SER A 407 -27.50 9.23 12.40
N TYR A 408 -28.76 9.46 11.99
CA TYR A 408 -29.60 8.45 11.32
C TYR A 408 -28.98 7.87 10.05
N PHE A 409 -28.16 8.63 9.33
CA PHE A 409 -27.55 8.20 8.08
C PHE A 409 -26.02 8.19 8.11
N ALA A 410 -25.42 8.34 9.30
CA ALA A 410 -23.98 8.48 9.50
C ALA A 410 -23.14 7.26 9.07
N LEU A 411 -23.77 6.11 8.84
CA LEU A 411 -23.11 4.91 8.32
C LEU A 411 -23.07 4.85 6.79
N VAL A 412 -23.81 5.71 6.08
CA VAL A 412 -23.96 5.62 4.60
C VAL A 412 -23.75 6.95 3.88
N LYS A 413 -23.68 8.07 4.62
CA LYS A 413 -23.32 9.39 4.11
C LYS A 413 -22.57 10.16 5.19
N ASP A 414 -21.83 11.17 4.76
CA ASP A 414 -21.23 12.13 5.68
C ASP A 414 -22.31 12.84 6.51
N ASP A 415 -21.98 13.12 7.78
CA ASP A 415 -22.99 13.34 8.82
C ASP A 415 -22.57 14.39 9.88
N PRO A 416 -23.46 15.35 10.18
CA PRO A 416 -23.25 16.39 11.18
C PRO A 416 -22.76 15.92 12.56
N SER A 417 -23.20 14.75 13.03
CA SER A 417 -22.86 14.27 14.37
C SER A 417 -21.38 13.92 14.51
N VAL A 418 -20.74 13.48 13.43
CA VAL A 418 -19.31 13.17 13.37
C VAL A 418 -18.51 14.46 13.14
N GLN A 419 -18.97 15.30 12.21
CA GLN A 419 -18.32 16.57 11.84
C GLN A 419 -18.02 17.49 13.03
N VAL A 420 -18.96 17.60 13.98
CA VAL A 420 -18.76 18.46 15.15
C VAL A 420 -17.66 17.91 16.08
N VAL A 421 -17.56 16.59 16.21
CA VAL A 421 -16.53 15.92 17.03
C VAL A 421 -15.14 16.11 16.41
N THR A 422 -15.00 15.84 15.12
CA THR A 422 -13.74 15.96 14.39
C THR A 422 -13.26 17.41 14.33
N ASN A 423 -14.16 18.38 14.18
CA ASN A 423 -13.81 19.81 14.27
C ASN A 423 -13.27 20.18 15.66
N ALA A 424 -13.91 19.71 16.74
CA ALA A 424 -13.43 19.96 18.10
C ALA A 424 -12.07 19.33 18.37
N GLN A 425 -11.85 18.09 17.90
CA GLN A 425 -10.57 17.39 18.00
C GLN A 425 -9.46 18.15 17.26
N LYS A 426 -9.72 18.55 16.01
CA LYS A 426 -8.77 19.31 15.19
C LYS A 426 -8.41 20.66 15.84
N TRP A 427 -9.42 21.41 16.27
CA TRP A 427 -9.24 22.68 16.99
C TRP A 427 -8.33 22.53 18.21
N TYR A 428 -8.50 21.46 18.99
CA TYR A 428 -7.67 21.19 20.16
C TYR A 428 -6.22 20.86 19.77
N VAL A 429 -6.03 19.97 18.79
CA VAL A 429 -4.70 19.55 18.34
C VAL A 429 -3.91 20.71 17.75
N GLU A 430 -4.56 21.56 16.95
CA GLU A 430 -3.95 22.77 16.38
C GLU A 430 -3.43 23.72 17.50
N LYS A 431 -4.27 23.99 18.50
CA LYS A 431 -3.88 24.79 19.67
C LYS A 431 -2.77 24.15 20.48
N TYR A 432 -2.84 22.84 20.72
CA TYR A 432 -1.82 22.13 21.48
C TYR A 432 -0.46 22.18 20.77
N ILE A 433 -0.43 21.93 19.46
CA ILE A 433 0.79 21.97 18.65
C ILE A 433 1.38 23.38 18.65
N ALA A 434 0.56 24.40 18.43
CA ALA A 434 1.02 25.79 18.44
C ALA A 434 1.68 26.19 19.76
N ASN A 435 1.15 25.72 20.89
CA ASN A 435 1.63 26.10 22.22
C ASN A 435 2.78 25.22 22.75
N ASN A 436 2.80 23.93 22.40
CA ASN A 436 3.66 22.94 23.06
C ASN A 436 4.63 22.21 22.13
N LYS A 437 4.33 22.14 20.82
CA LYS A 437 5.10 21.34 19.84
C LYS A 437 5.22 22.04 18.48
N PRO A 438 5.75 23.28 18.40
CA PRO A 438 5.74 24.09 17.19
C PRO A 438 6.53 23.48 16.02
N GLN A 439 7.38 22.48 16.26
CA GLN A 439 8.08 21.74 15.19
C GLN A 439 7.13 20.98 14.25
N TYR A 440 5.88 20.70 14.66
CA TYR A 440 4.91 19.99 13.84
C TYR A 440 3.86 20.89 13.18
N LYS A 441 4.00 22.22 13.29
CA LYS A 441 3.00 23.20 12.85
C LYS A 441 2.68 23.15 11.34
N ASP A 442 3.64 22.70 10.52
CA ASP A 442 3.55 22.68 9.06
C ASP A 442 3.04 21.33 8.51
N LEU A 443 2.82 20.34 9.38
CA LEU A 443 2.24 19.06 8.96
C LEU A 443 0.71 19.16 8.86
N PRO A 444 0.09 18.58 7.82
CA PRO A 444 -1.35 18.45 7.71
C PRO A 444 -1.98 17.75 8.93
N ILE A 445 -3.03 18.36 9.49
CA ILE A 445 -3.82 17.78 10.59
C ILE A 445 -5.16 17.28 10.05
N LEU A 446 -5.38 15.97 10.18
CA LEU A 446 -6.64 15.27 9.93
C LEU A 446 -7.31 14.93 11.27
N SER A 447 -8.59 14.58 11.24
CA SER A 447 -9.30 14.14 12.44
C SER A 447 -10.18 12.95 12.16
N VAL A 448 -10.18 11.97 13.08
CA VAL A 448 -10.94 10.74 12.96
C VAL A 448 -12.11 10.73 13.95
N GLY A 449 -13.31 10.48 13.44
CA GLY A 449 -14.52 10.29 14.23
C GLY A 449 -15.28 9.04 13.82
N ALA A 450 -16.05 8.46 14.75
CA ALA A 450 -16.97 7.37 14.48
C ALA A 450 -18.39 7.75 14.98
N PRO A 451 -19.46 7.35 14.28
CA PRO A 451 -20.82 7.67 14.70
C PRO A 451 -21.27 6.74 15.82
N PHE A 452 -20.84 7.01 17.06
CA PHE A 452 -20.99 6.10 18.20
C PHE A 452 -22.44 5.67 18.51
N LYS A 453 -23.42 6.53 18.20
CA LYS A 453 -24.85 6.23 18.29
C LYS A 453 -25.42 6.08 16.89
N ALA A 454 -25.34 4.89 16.30
CA ALA A 454 -25.96 4.58 15.01
C ALA A 454 -26.63 3.21 15.01
N GLY A 455 -27.50 2.98 16.00
CA GLY A 455 -28.40 1.82 16.06
C GLY A 455 -27.80 0.52 16.57
N ARG A 456 -26.63 0.52 17.20
CA ARG A 456 -25.97 -0.71 17.71
C ARG A 456 -26.78 -1.37 18.83
N ASN A 457 -27.34 -0.58 19.74
CA ASN A 457 -28.05 -1.02 20.94
C ASN A 457 -29.58 -0.91 20.80
N GLY A 458 -30.08 -0.70 19.57
CA GLY A 458 -31.51 -0.67 19.26
C GLY A 458 -31.94 0.53 18.43
N VAL A 459 -33.22 0.52 18.02
CA VAL A 459 -33.82 1.49 17.09
C VAL A 459 -33.82 2.95 17.58
N GLU A 460 -33.73 3.16 18.89
CA GLU A 460 -33.69 4.49 19.52
C GLU A 460 -32.25 4.99 19.78
N GLU A 461 -31.21 4.21 19.46
CA GLU A 461 -29.81 4.59 19.74
C GLU A 461 -29.22 5.46 18.62
N TYR A 462 -29.74 6.68 18.48
CA TYR A 462 -29.26 7.69 17.55
C TYR A 462 -29.10 9.03 18.26
N THR A 463 -28.16 9.84 17.80
CA THR A 463 -28.05 11.25 18.19
C THR A 463 -29.19 12.01 17.53
N GLU A 464 -29.85 12.89 18.29
CA GLU A 464 -30.90 13.76 17.78
C GLU A 464 -30.93 15.05 18.63
N ILE A 465 -30.44 16.14 18.06
CA ILE A 465 -30.34 17.45 18.68
C ILE A 465 -30.97 18.46 17.72
N GLN A 466 -32.04 19.12 18.16
CA GLN A 466 -32.73 20.14 17.37
C GLN A 466 -31.95 21.46 17.32
N PRO A 467 -32.17 22.32 16.30
CA PRO A 467 -31.65 23.69 16.29
C PRO A 467 -31.96 24.43 17.59
N GLY A 468 -30.99 25.18 18.10
CA GLY A 468 -31.12 25.91 19.37
C GLY A 468 -29.97 25.63 20.33
N ASP A 469 -30.27 25.66 21.63
CA ASP A 469 -29.26 25.56 22.68
C ASP A 469 -28.60 24.17 22.73
N LEU A 470 -27.27 24.17 22.65
CA LEU A 470 -26.44 23.02 23.00
C LEU A 470 -26.11 23.10 24.48
N THR A 471 -26.39 22.03 25.20
CA THR A 471 -26.11 21.92 26.64
C THR A 471 -24.93 21.00 26.88
N ILE A 472 -24.48 20.89 28.13
CA ILE A 472 -23.46 19.90 28.54
C ILE A 472 -23.89 18.47 28.17
N ARG A 473 -25.20 18.19 28.18
CA ARG A 473 -25.76 16.90 27.75
C ARG A 473 -25.59 16.66 26.25
N SER A 474 -25.68 17.71 25.43
CA SER A 474 -25.49 17.61 23.97
C SER A 474 -24.10 17.06 23.62
N ALA A 475 -23.05 17.50 24.33
CA ALA A 475 -21.69 16.98 24.13
C ALA A 475 -21.57 15.50 24.53
N GLY A 476 -22.26 15.08 25.60
CA GLY A 476 -22.31 13.67 26.00
C GLY A 476 -23.07 12.78 25.02
N ASP A 477 -24.05 13.32 24.30
CA ASP A 477 -24.79 12.60 23.26
C ASP A 477 -23.97 12.42 21.98
N LEU A 478 -23.15 13.43 21.64
CA LEU A 478 -22.24 13.40 20.49
C LEU A 478 -21.02 12.49 20.74
N TYR A 479 -20.49 12.45 21.96
CA TYR A 479 -19.35 11.61 22.32
C TYR A 479 -19.63 10.77 23.58
N LEU A 480 -20.03 9.51 23.34
CA LEU A 480 -20.51 8.60 24.37
C LEU A 480 -19.40 8.07 25.30
N TYR A 481 -18.17 7.95 24.83
CA TYR A 481 -17.09 7.28 25.55
C TYR A 481 -16.20 8.27 26.30
N ASP A 482 -15.69 7.87 27.47
CA ASP A 482 -14.76 8.67 28.28
C ASP A 482 -13.31 8.53 27.75
N ASN A 483 -13.16 8.53 26.43
CA ASN A 483 -11.86 8.36 25.77
C ASN A 483 -11.09 9.68 25.79
N THR A 484 -9.79 9.63 26.10
CA THR A 484 -8.91 10.80 26.03
C THR A 484 -8.42 11.04 24.60
N LEU A 485 -8.18 12.31 24.27
CA LEU A 485 -7.73 12.69 22.94
C LEU A 485 -6.25 12.39 22.73
N LYS A 486 -5.94 11.80 21.58
CA LYS A 486 -4.56 11.54 21.13
C LYS A 486 -4.40 12.09 19.73
N ALA A 487 -3.19 12.40 19.32
CA ALA A 487 -2.88 12.65 17.90
C ALA A 487 -1.60 11.91 17.54
N ILE A 488 -1.64 11.17 16.44
CA ILE A 488 -0.53 10.33 16.00
C ILE A 488 0.01 10.78 14.64
N LYS A 489 1.33 10.63 14.43
CA LYS A 489 1.96 10.88 13.13
C LYS A 489 1.92 9.61 12.27
N VAL A 490 1.36 9.70 11.07
CA VAL A 490 1.22 8.57 10.14
C VAL A 490 1.49 9.00 8.69
N LYS A 491 1.76 8.04 7.79
CA LYS A 491 1.92 8.29 6.36
C LYS A 491 0.59 8.22 5.61
N GLY A 492 0.53 8.79 4.40
CA GLY A 492 -0.65 8.73 3.51
C GLY A 492 -1.08 7.29 3.19
N SER A 493 -0.13 6.36 3.09
CA SER A 493 -0.39 4.92 2.98
C SER A 493 -1.19 4.36 4.18
N VAL A 494 -0.90 4.81 5.40
CA VAL A 494 -1.63 4.42 6.61
C VAL A 494 -3.02 5.05 6.63
N VAL A 495 -3.17 6.30 6.19
CA VAL A 495 -4.49 6.95 6.06
C VAL A 495 -5.38 6.14 5.11
N LYS A 496 -4.84 5.71 3.96
CA LYS A 496 -5.58 4.86 3.02
C LYS A 496 -5.98 3.52 3.65
N GLU A 497 -5.05 2.81 4.27
CA GLU A 497 -5.34 1.50 4.90
C GLU A 497 -6.32 1.62 6.08
N TRP A 498 -6.31 2.75 6.79
CA TRP A 498 -7.29 3.06 7.83
C TRP A 498 -8.70 3.15 7.24
N LEU A 499 -8.86 3.90 6.15
CA LEU A 499 -10.14 4.02 5.43
C LEU A 499 -10.59 2.69 4.82
N GLU A 500 -9.67 1.87 4.30
CA GLU A 500 -9.97 0.51 3.81
C GLU A 500 -10.50 -0.40 4.92
N MET A 501 -9.97 -0.28 6.15
CA MET A 501 -10.51 -1.00 7.31
C MET A 501 -11.93 -0.55 7.63
N SER A 502 -12.19 0.76 7.66
CA SER A 502 -13.54 1.32 7.86
C SER A 502 -14.52 0.87 6.76
N ALA A 503 -14.06 0.77 5.51
CA ALA A 503 -14.86 0.29 4.37
C ALA A 503 -15.34 -1.17 4.52
N GLY A 504 -14.79 -1.93 5.48
CA GLY A 504 -15.31 -3.24 5.91
C GLY A 504 -16.72 -3.19 6.51
N LYS A 505 -17.24 -1.99 6.84
CA LYS A 505 -18.63 -1.77 7.25
C LYS A 505 -19.65 -2.11 6.16
N PHE A 506 -19.24 -2.18 4.89
CA PHE A 506 -20.12 -2.41 3.76
C PHE A 506 -20.02 -3.84 3.21
N ASN A 507 -21.15 -4.45 2.87
CA ASN A 507 -21.17 -5.66 2.05
C ASN A 507 -20.76 -5.32 0.60
N THR A 508 -20.25 -6.30 -0.13
CA THR A 508 -20.02 -6.14 -1.58
C THR A 508 -21.34 -6.11 -2.33
N ILE A 509 -21.58 -5.07 -3.13
CA ILE A 509 -22.76 -4.95 -4.00
C ILE A 509 -22.41 -5.48 -5.39
N ASP A 510 -23.19 -6.41 -5.89
CA ASP A 510 -23.03 -6.99 -7.21
C ASP A 510 -23.77 -6.12 -8.24
N PRO A 511 -23.07 -5.43 -9.17
CA PRO A 511 -23.71 -4.53 -10.13
C PRO A 511 -24.56 -5.27 -11.17
N ALA A 512 -24.40 -6.60 -11.32
CA ALA A 512 -25.19 -7.42 -12.25
C ALA A 512 -26.54 -7.86 -11.66
N LYS A 513 -26.78 -7.60 -10.37
CA LYS A 513 -27.97 -8.05 -9.64
C LYS A 513 -28.96 -6.94 -9.40
N THR A 514 -30.21 -7.18 -9.80
CA THR A 514 -31.33 -6.25 -9.62
C THR A 514 -32.12 -6.53 -8.33
N GLU A 515 -31.93 -7.69 -7.70
CA GLU A 515 -32.55 -8.02 -6.41
C GLU A 515 -32.07 -7.10 -5.27
N GLU A 516 -32.79 -7.14 -4.14
CA GLU A 516 -32.41 -6.36 -2.95
C GLU A 516 -31.03 -6.78 -2.41
N GLN A 517 -30.16 -5.79 -2.22
CA GLN A 517 -28.81 -5.98 -1.68
C GLN A 517 -28.60 -5.09 -0.46
N LYS A 518 -28.31 -5.71 0.69
CA LYS A 518 -28.06 -4.98 1.95
C LYS A 518 -26.67 -4.35 1.93
N LEU A 519 -26.60 -3.03 2.08
CA LEU A 519 -25.36 -2.26 2.08
C LEU A 519 -24.52 -2.50 3.35
N LEU A 520 -25.14 -2.48 4.54
CA LEU A 520 -24.41 -2.55 5.81
C LEU A 520 -24.10 -3.99 6.23
N ASN A 521 -22.86 -4.23 6.63
CA ASN A 521 -22.42 -5.43 7.32
C ASN A 521 -22.76 -5.32 8.82
N ASP A 522 -23.61 -6.22 9.30
CA ASP A 522 -24.12 -6.26 10.68
C ASP A 522 -23.08 -6.77 11.69
N LYS A 523 -22.12 -7.57 11.23
CA LYS A 523 -20.99 -8.07 12.05
C LYS A 523 -19.97 -6.98 12.35
N PHE A 524 -19.92 -5.94 11.52
CA PHE A 524 -18.97 -4.86 11.67
C PHE A 524 -19.46 -3.83 12.69
N ALA A 525 -18.71 -3.68 13.78
CA ALA A 525 -19.09 -2.83 14.89
C ALA A 525 -19.06 -1.34 14.52
N VAL A 526 -20.11 -0.60 14.90
CA VAL A 526 -20.29 0.81 14.56
C VAL A 526 -19.11 1.70 15.00
N TYR A 527 -18.55 1.48 16.19
CA TYR A 527 -17.40 2.24 16.71
C TYR A 527 -16.06 1.90 16.02
N ASN A 528 -16.05 0.99 15.06
CA ASN A 528 -14.93 0.72 14.17
C ASN A 528 -15.18 1.27 12.75
N PHE A 529 -16.28 2.00 12.53
CA PHE A 529 -16.47 2.73 11.27
C PHE A 529 -15.96 4.16 11.48
N ASP A 530 -14.72 4.40 11.05
CA ASP A 530 -14.07 5.70 11.18
C ASP A 530 -14.21 6.50 9.89
N VAL A 531 -14.62 7.76 10.03
CA VAL A 531 -14.58 8.82 9.02
C VAL A 531 -13.35 9.68 9.30
N ILE A 532 -12.64 10.09 8.24
CA ILE A 532 -11.43 10.93 8.35
C ILE A 532 -11.68 12.28 7.69
N ASP A 533 -11.78 13.32 8.51
CA ASP A 533 -11.95 14.69 8.04
C ASP A 533 -10.61 15.34 7.67
N GLY A 534 -10.68 16.18 6.64
CA GLY A 534 -9.53 16.83 6.01
C GLY A 534 -9.04 16.15 4.73
N VAL A 535 -9.55 14.97 4.39
CA VAL A 535 -9.36 14.31 3.08
C VAL A 535 -10.70 14.06 2.43
N THR A 536 -10.77 14.13 1.10
CA THR A 536 -11.97 13.71 0.36
C THR A 536 -11.76 12.32 -0.23
N TYR A 537 -12.75 11.45 -0.22
CA TYR A 537 -12.63 10.09 -0.78
C TYR A 537 -13.98 9.47 -1.12
N GLN A 538 -13.95 8.40 -1.91
CA GLN A 538 -15.13 7.59 -2.21
C GLN A 538 -14.89 6.13 -1.84
N ILE A 539 -15.98 5.42 -1.52
CA ILE A 539 -15.95 3.99 -1.20
C ILE A 539 -16.68 3.22 -2.31
N ASP A 540 -15.93 2.47 -3.11
CA ASP A 540 -16.46 1.56 -4.12
C ASP A 540 -16.89 0.24 -3.47
N VAL A 541 -18.18 0.13 -3.19
CA VAL A 541 -18.78 -1.06 -2.56
C VAL A 541 -18.98 -2.21 -3.54
N THR A 542 -18.69 -2.04 -4.84
CA THR A 542 -18.74 -3.14 -5.81
C THR A 542 -17.50 -4.04 -5.74
N LYS A 543 -16.41 -3.51 -5.20
CA LYS A 543 -15.15 -4.24 -5.00
C LYS A 543 -15.19 -5.10 -3.72
N PRO A 544 -14.49 -6.24 -3.67
CA PRO A 544 -14.32 -7.03 -2.45
C PRO A 544 -13.71 -6.19 -1.32
N SER A 545 -14.10 -6.45 -0.07
CA SER A 545 -13.49 -5.80 1.10
C SER A 545 -12.04 -6.23 1.25
N ARG A 546 -11.17 -5.28 1.61
CA ARG A 546 -9.76 -5.54 1.91
C ARG A 546 -9.59 -6.22 3.27
N TYR A 547 -10.40 -5.84 4.27
CA TYR A 547 -10.34 -6.34 5.64
C TYR A 547 -11.68 -6.93 6.12
N ASP A 548 -11.61 -7.86 7.06
CA ASP A 548 -12.77 -8.36 7.83
C ASP A 548 -13.10 -7.46 9.04
N GLU A 549 -14.12 -7.81 9.83
CA GLU A 549 -14.54 -7.02 11.01
C GLU A 549 -13.52 -6.97 12.15
N LYS A 550 -12.42 -7.74 12.05
CA LYS A 550 -11.35 -7.85 13.06
C LYS A 550 -10.03 -7.24 12.60
N GLY A 551 -9.97 -6.68 11.39
CA GLY A 551 -8.75 -6.13 10.79
C GLY A 551 -7.87 -7.18 10.11
N THR A 552 -8.38 -8.39 9.85
CA THR A 552 -7.65 -9.41 9.09
C THR A 552 -7.77 -9.12 7.61
N LYS A 553 -6.65 -9.12 6.88
CA LYS A 553 -6.64 -8.91 5.43
C LYS A 553 -7.30 -10.09 4.69
N LEU A 554 -8.32 -9.80 3.90
CA LEU A 554 -9.10 -10.77 3.10
C LEU A 554 -8.69 -10.79 1.62
N SER A 555 -8.31 -9.63 1.07
CA SER A 555 -7.96 -9.48 -0.34
C SER A 555 -6.97 -8.33 -0.54
N ASP A 556 -6.39 -8.25 -1.74
CA ASP A 556 -5.58 -7.10 -2.18
C ASP A 556 -6.42 -5.99 -2.84
N SER A 557 -7.75 -6.16 -2.87
CA SER A 557 -8.70 -5.16 -3.35
C SER A 557 -8.57 -3.83 -2.60
N SER A 558 -8.92 -2.72 -3.25
CA SER A 558 -8.96 -1.38 -2.69
C SER A 558 -10.32 -0.76 -3.01
N ARG A 559 -11.12 -0.49 -1.97
CA ARG A 559 -12.42 0.17 -2.10
C ARG A 559 -12.28 1.69 -2.09
N ILE A 560 -11.23 2.22 -1.49
CA ILE A 560 -11.03 3.66 -1.37
C ILE A 560 -10.51 4.21 -2.69
N THR A 561 -11.35 5.00 -3.35
CA THR A 561 -11.06 5.70 -4.61
C THR A 561 -11.09 7.21 -4.39
N ASN A 562 -10.48 7.97 -5.31
CA ASN A 562 -10.48 9.44 -5.27
C ASN A 562 -10.00 10.05 -3.94
N LEU A 563 -9.09 9.38 -3.22
CA LEU A 563 -8.51 9.89 -1.97
C LEU A 563 -7.62 11.10 -2.25
N LYS A 564 -8.05 12.28 -1.78
CA LYS A 564 -7.38 13.55 -2.01
C LYS A 564 -7.23 14.35 -0.73
N TYR A 565 -6.16 15.15 -0.68
CA TYR A 565 -5.92 16.19 0.31
C TYR A 565 -5.69 17.50 -0.45
N ASN A 566 -6.47 18.55 -0.14
CA ASN A 566 -6.46 19.83 -0.88
C ASN A 566 -6.55 19.63 -2.41
N ASP A 567 -7.54 18.86 -2.86
CA ASP A 567 -7.81 18.50 -4.26
C ASP A 567 -6.71 17.72 -5.02
N LYS A 568 -5.60 17.40 -4.36
CA LYS A 568 -4.51 16.59 -4.92
C LYS A 568 -4.59 15.17 -4.38
N ALA A 569 -4.24 14.19 -5.22
CA ALA A 569 -4.13 12.80 -4.78
C ALA A 569 -3.15 12.69 -3.59
N VAL A 570 -3.53 11.94 -2.56
CA VAL A 570 -2.67 11.74 -1.39
C VAL A 570 -1.44 10.92 -1.80
N ASP A 571 -0.26 11.49 -1.59
CA ASP A 571 1.01 10.77 -1.73
C ASP A 571 1.15 9.73 -0.60
N PRO A 572 1.38 8.45 -0.90
CA PRO A 572 1.57 7.39 0.11
C PRO A 572 2.64 7.68 1.16
N GLU A 573 3.63 8.51 0.83
CA GLU A 573 4.77 8.87 1.70
C GLU A 573 4.57 10.21 2.43
N GLN A 574 3.53 10.99 2.09
CA GLN A 574 3.21 12.24 2.78
C GLN A 574 2.86 11.98 4.25
N GLU A 575 3.43 12.76 5.17
CA GLU A 575 3.16 12.66 6.61
C GLU A 575 1.93 13.49 7.01
N PHE A 576 1.10 12.92 7.88
CA PHE A 576 -0.09 13.54 8.47
C PHE A 576 -0.06 13.39 9.99
N ILE A 577 -0.63 14.35 10.69
CA ILE A 577 -1.03 14.22 12.09
C ILE A 577 -2.51 13.89 12.09
N VAL A 578 -2.89 12.77 12.72
CA VAL A 578 -4.28 12.33 12.78
C VAL A 578 -4.76 12.41 14.21
N ALA A 579 -5.66 13.35 14.48
CA ALA A 579 -6.37 13.46 15.75
C ALA A 579 -7.32 12.27 15.91
N THR A 580 -7.26 11.61 17.07
CA THR A 580 -7.97 10.38 17.39
C THR A 580 -8.12 10.25 18.91
N ASN A 581 -8.29 9.03 19.41
CA ASN A 581 -8.45 8.76 20.83
C ASN A 581 -7.53 7.63 21.32
N ASN A 582 -7.40 7.53 22.65
CA ASN A 582 -6.57 6.53 23.33
C ASN A 582 -6.92 5.07 22.96
N TYR A 583 -8.20 4.76 22.73
CA TYR A 583 -8.61 3.43 22.29
C TYR A 583 -7.99 3.08 20.93
N ARG A 584 -8.15 3.96 19.94
CA ARG A 584 -7.67 3.73 18.57
C ARG A 584 -6.15 3.79 18.49
N ALA A 585 -5.52 4.80 19.08
CA ALA A 585 -4.06 4.92 19.13
C ALA A 585 -3.39 3.76 19.89
N GLY A 586 -4.07 3.19 20.89
CA GLY A 586 -3.65 1.97 21.59
C GLY A 586 -3.77 0.68 20.79
N GLY A 587 -4.33 0.73 19.57
CA GLY A 587 -4.55 -0.42 18.68
C GLY A 587 -5.97 -0.99 18.72
N GLY A 588 -6.92 -0.28 19.30
CA GLY A 588 -8.34 -0.65 19.30
C GLY A 588 -8.87 -0.83 17.88
N GLY A 589 -9.66 -1.88 17.67
CA GLY A 589 -10.20 -2.25 16.35
C GLY A 589 -9.18 -2.83 15.37
N ASN A 590 -7.90 -3.00 15.75
CA ASN A 590 -6.83 -3.55 14.91
C ASN A 590 -6.63 -2.80 13.57
N PHE A 591 -6.72 -1.47 13.59
CA PHE A 591 -6.51 -0.66 12.38
C PHE A 591 -5.05 -0.77 11.89
N PRO A 592 -4.82 -1.13 10.61
CA PRO A 592 -3.47 -1.30 10.06
C PRO A 592 -2.64 -0.01 10.16
N GLY A 593 -1.39 -0.12 10.64
CA GLY A 593 -0.46 1.01 10.71
C GLY A 593 -0.75 2.06 11.80
N VAL A 594 -1.76 1.87 12.65
CA VAL A 594 -2.11 2.80 13.73
C VAL A 594 -1.35 2.52 15.02
N LYS A 595 -1.32 1.26 15.46
CA LYS A 595 -0.66 0.87 16.72
C LYS A 595 0.86 1.02 16.59
N GLY A 596 1.47 1.74 17.52
CA GLY A 596 2.92 1.97 17.56
C GLY A 596 3.37 3.23 16.83
N SER A 597 2.43 3.98 16.23
CA SER A 597 2.70 5.30 15.66
C SER A 597 3.14 6.30 16.72
N GLU A 598 3.91 7.30 16.29
CA GLU A 598 4.42 8.36 17.16
C GLU A 598 3.26 9.21 17.70
N TYR A 599 3.16 9.34 19.03
CA TYR A 599 2.22 10.27 19.66
C TYR A 599 2.75 11.70 19.57
N VAL A 600 2.10 12.52 18.76
CA VAL A 600 2.33 13.97 18.68
C VAL A 600 1.63 14.67 19.85
N VAL A 601 0.42 14.23 20.17
CA VAL A 601 -0.38 14.68 21.32
C VAL A 601 -0.80 13.47 22.13
N ASP A 602 -0.47 13.49 23.41
CA ASP A 602 -0.81 12.44 24.37
C ASP A 602 -1.59 13.06 25.56
N SER A 603 -2.80 13.55 25.28
CA SER A 603 -3.57 14.32 26.25
C SER A 603 -4.29 13.42 27.26
N ALA A 604 -4.39 13.88 28.52
CA ALA A 604 -5.27 13.29 29.53
C ALA A 604 -6.71 13.83 29.42
N ASP A 605 -6.96 14.85 28.58
CA ASP A 605 -8.28 15.44 28.41
C ASP A 605 -9.21 14.50 27.65
N GLU A 606 -10.41 14.31 28.19
CA GLU A 606 -11.49 13.57 27.54
C GLU A 606 -11.99 14.30 26.29
N ASN A 607 -12.27 13.55 25.22
CA ASN A 607 -12.85 14.11 23.98
C ASN A 607 -14.17 14.85 24.25
N ARG A 608 -14.94 14.41 25.26
CA ARG A 608 -16.20 15.08 25.65
C ARG A 608 -15.94 16.46 26.25
N GLN A 609 -14.91 16.61 27.09
CA GLN A 609 -14.54 17.91 27.63
C GLN A 609 -14.01 18.83 26.53
N ILE A 610 -13.20 18.32 25.62
CA ILE A 610 -12.71 19.06 24.45
C ILE A 610 -13.88 19.55 23.59
N LEU A 611 -14.88 18.70 23.35
CA LEU A 611 -16.08 19.07 22.63
C LEU A 611 -16.88 20.17 23.36
N MET A 612 -17.02 20.08 24.68
CA MET A 612 -17.66 21.13 25.48
C MET A 612 -16.91 22.45 25.41
N ASP A 613 -15.57 22.42 25.50
CA ASP A 613 -14.71 23.61 25.45
C ASP A 613 -14.77 24.26 24.06
N TYR A 614 -14.75 23.45 23.00
CA TYR A 614 -14.93 23.90 21.62
C TYR A 614 -16.28 24.61 21.43
N ILE A 615 -17.39 23.97 21.81
CA ILE A 615 -18.74 24.58 21.71
C ILE A 615 -18.81 25.86 22.55
N SER A 616 -18.23 25.85 23.75
CA SER A 616 -18.22 26.99 24.67
C SER A 616 -17.40 28.17 24.14
N GLU A 617 -16.34 27.91 23.39
CA GLU A 617 -15.51 28.96 22.79
C GLU A 617 -16.11 29.49 21.48
N VAL A 618 -16.55 28.59 20.60
CA VAL A 618 -17.14 28.94 19.29
C VAL A 618 -18.52 29.57 19.44
N LYS A 619 -19.24 29.26 20.52
CA LYS A 619 -20.60 29.73 20.88
C LYS A 619 -21.71 29.28 19.94
N GLU A 620 -21.55 29.40 18.64
CA GLU A 620 -22.52 29.00 17.64
C GLU A 620 -21.85 28.08 16.62
N ILE A 621 -22.22 26.80 16.61
CA ILE A 621 -21.67 25.81 15.68
C ILE A 621 -22.60 25.64 14.49
N ASN A 622 -22.00 25.56 13.30
CA ASN A 622 -22.65 25.04 12.12
C ASN A 622 -22.26 23.57 11.95
N PRO A 623 -23.19 22.61 12.10
CA PRO A 623 -22.86 21.21 12.04
C PRO A 623 -22.94 20.63 10.61
N THR A 624 -23.06 21.47 9.57
CA THR A 624 -23.09 20.99 8.18
C THR A 624 -21.85 20.15 7.88
N ALA A 625 -22.10 18.91 7.47
CA ALA A 625 -21.11 17.98 6.92
C ALA A 625 -20.48 18.57 5.65
N ASP A 626 -19.18 18.42 5.45
CA ASP A 626 -18.46 18.99 4.31
C ASP A 626 -18.48 18.10 3.05
N ASP A 627 -19.21 16.99 3.11
CA ASP A 627 -19.33 15.98 2.05
C ASP A 627 -17.95 15.41 1.65
N ASN A 628 -17.02 15.33 2.60
CA ASN A 628 -15.69 14.78 2.37
C ASN A 628 -15.72 13.33 1.87
N TRP A 629 -16.73 12.54 2.23
CA TRP A 629 -16.84 11.17 1.74
C TRP A 629 -18.20 10.77 1.20
N SER A 630 -18.18 9.85 0.23
CA SER A 630 -19.40 9.25 -0.31
C SER A 630 -19.20 7.78 -0.69
N ILE A 631 -20.29 7.03 -0.82
CA ILE A 631 -20.27 5.78 -1.59
C ILE A 631 -20.10 6.14 -3.08
N ALA A 632 -19.24 5.42 -3.79
CA ALA A 632 -19.04 5.64 -5.22
C ALA A 632 -20.33 5.28 -5.99
N PRO A 633 -20.66 5.98 -7.09
CA PRO A 633 -21.76 5.59 -7.95
C PRO A 633 -21.58 4.17 -8.50
N ILE A 634 -22.69 3.43 -8.60
CA ILE A 634 -22.74 2.07 -9.14
C ILE A 634 -23.36 2.14 -10.53
N PHE A 635 -22.63 1.67 -11.53
CA PHE A 635 -23.06 1.66 -12.93
C PHE A 635 -23.80 0.36 -13.26
N GLY A 636 -24.96 0.18 -12.62
CA GLY A 636 -25.84 -0.98 -12.79
C GLY A 636 -27.24 -0.67 -12.26
N ASP A 637 -28.22 -1.48 -12.62
CA ASP A 637 -29.58 -1.32 -12.11
C ASP A 637 -29.75 -2.01 -10.74
N VAL A 638 -29.06 -1.46 -9.74
CA VAL A 638 -28.98 -2.08 -8.40
C VAL A 638 -30.09 -1.59 -7.46
N ASN A 639 -30.58 -2.51 -6.63
CA ASN A 639 -31.52 -2.20 -5.55
C ASN A 639 -30.82 -2.28 -4.18
N VAL A 640 -30.14 -1.21 -3.78
CA VAL A 640 -29.37 -1.15 -2.54
C VAL A 640 -30.23 -0.68 -1.37
N THR A 641 -30.28 -1.46 -0.29
CA THR A 641 -31.01 -1.13 0.94
C THR A 641 -30.11 -1.10 2.17
N PHE A 642 -30.51 -0.37 3.21
CA PHE A 642 -29.88 -0.41 4.52
C PHE A 642 -30.91 -0.17 5.62
N THR A 643 -30.56 -0.50 6.86
CA THR A 643 -31.43 -0.30 8.03
C THR A 643 -31.00 0.93 8.84
N SER A 644 -31.97 1.70 9.33
CA SER A 644 -31.79 2.81 10.28
C SER A 644 -33.06 3.01 11.13
N SER A 645 -33.09 3.98 12.04
CA SER A 645 -34.33 4.32 12.76
C SER A 645 -35.41 4.81 11.78
N PRO A 646 -36.67 4.37 11.90
CA PRO A 646 -37.78 4.92 11.10
C PRO A 646 -37.92 6.45 11.22
N LYS A 647 -37.52 7.04 12.36
CA LYS A 647 -37.51 8.51 12.56
C LYS A 647 -36.61 9.25 11.57
N GLY A 648 -35.59 8.59 11.04
CA GLY A 648 -34.72 9.17 10.01
C GLY A 648 -35.48 9.66 8.77
N ALA A 649 -36.67 9.11 8.50
CA ALA A 649 -37.52 9.56 7.39
C ALA A 649 -37.92 11.04 7.48
N GLU A 650 -37.99 11.61 8.69
CA GLU A 650 -38.32 13.04 8.92
C GLU A 650 -37.21 13.99 8.45
N TYR A 651 -35.99 13.47 8.26
CA TYR A 651 -34.80 14.23 7.86
C TYR A 651 -34.44 14.06 6.38
N LEU A 652 -35.29 13.36 5.61
CA LEU A 652 -35.11 13.22 4.16
C LEU A 652 -35.67 14.44 3.43
N THR A 653 -34.88 14.99 2.50
CA THR A 653 -35.32 16.07 1.59
C THR A 653 -35.82 15.49 0.26
N ALA A 654 -36.52 16.29 -0.54
CA ALA A 654 -37.03 15.87 -1.85
C ALA A 654 -35.92 15.42 -2.82
N ASP A 655 -34.72 15.99 -2.69
CA ASP A 655 -33.54 15.68 -3.53
C ASP A 655 -32.66 14.57 -2.93
N SER A 656 -33.07 13.97 -1.81
CA SER A 656 -32.30 12.92 -1.15
C SER A 656 -32.16 11.68 -2.02
N LYS A 657 -30.93 11.16 -2.14
CA LYS A 657 -30.67 9.83 -2.73
C LYS A 657 -31.20 8.68 -1.86
N ILE A 658 -31.57 8.96 -0.61
CA ILE A 658 -32.12 7.99 0.35
C ILE A 658 -33.64 8.16 0.41
N SER A 659 -34.38 7.06 0.36
CA SER A 659 -35.84 7.02 0.52
C SER A 659 -36.28 5.94 1.52
N TYR A 660 -37.25 6.23 2.38
CA TYR A 660 -37.81 5.22 3.29
C TYR A 660 -38.80 4.30 2.56
N THR A 661 -38.70 2.99 2.78
CA THR A 661 -39.59 2.01 2.10
C THR A 661 -40.95 1.83 2.79
N GLY A 662 -41.14 2.41 3.99
CA GLY A 662 -42.31 2.20 4.83
C GLY A 662 -42.34 0.85 5.57
N LYS A 663 -41.27 0.05 5.46
CA LYS A 663 -41.13 -1.26 6.11
C LYS A 663 -40.12 -1.20 7.27
N THR A 664 -40.25 -2.15 8.20
CA THR A 664 -39.26 -2.39 9.26
C THR A 664 -38.78 -3.84 9.23
N ASP A 665 -37.59 -4.09 9.75
CA ASP A 665 -37.11 -5.44 10.06
C ASP A 665 -37.68 -5.97 11.39
N ASP A 666 -37.32 -7.21 11.75
CA ASP A 666 -37.79 -7.88 12.98
C ASP A 666 -37.35 -7.19 14.27
N ASN A 667 -36.31 -6.35 14.22
CA ASN A 667 -35.79 -5.59 15.37
C ASN A 667 -36.37 -4.16 15.41
N GLY A 668 -37.28 -3.83 14.49
CA GLY A 668 -37.95 -2.53 14.41
C GLY A 668 -37.18 -1.46 13.63
N PHE A 669 -36.03 -1.77 13.02
CA PHE A 669 -35.32 -0.79 12.18
C PHE A 669 -36.07 -0.57 10.87
N GLY A 670 -36.20 0.68 10.45
CA GLY A 670 -36.72 1.05 9.16
C GLY A 670 -35.77 0.62 8.03
N ILE A 671 -36.34 0.10 6.94
CA ILE A 671 -35.59 -0.25 5.73
C ILE A 671 -35.62 0.95 4.77
N PHE A 672 -34.44 1.45 4.40
CA PHE A 672 -34.24 2.55 3.47
C PHE A 672 -33.62 2.04 2.18
N LYS A 673 -34.00 2.65 1.05
CA LYS A 673 -33.36 2.45 -0.25
C LYS A 673 -32.38 3.58 -0.51
N PHE A 674 -31.20 3.26 -1.03
CA PHE A 674 -30.18 4.23 -1.41
C PHE A 674 -29.97 4.18 -2.94
N ASN A 675 -30.34 5.26 -3.62
CA ASN A 675 -30.09 5.43 -5.05
C ASN A 675 -28.60 5.77 -5.29
N LEU A 676 -27.82 4.74 -5.59
CA LEU A 676 -26.41 4.83 -5.95
C LEU A 676 -26.18 4.77 -7.46
N LYS A 677 -27.23 4.78 -8.28
CA LYS A 677 -27.09 4.63 -9.74
C LYS A 677 -26.29 5.80 -10.32
N GLY A 678 -25.16 5.48 -10.95
CA GLY A 678 -24.35 6.43 -11.71
C GLY A 678 -24.78 6.52 -13.17
N GLU A 679 -24.58 7.66 -13.81
CA GLU A 679 -24.63 7.78 -15.27
C GLU A 679 -23.33 7.26 -15.85
N LYS A 680 -23.40 6.25 -16.74
CA LYS A 680 -22.20 5.71 -17.40
C LYS A 680 -21.52 6.83 -18.21
N PRO A 681 -20.24 7.15 -17.96
CA PRO A 681 -19.51 8.10 -18.77
C PRO A 681 -19.36 7.58 -20.21
N ALA A 682 -19.19 8.48 -21.18
CA ALA A 682 -18.83 8.07 -22.52
C ALA A 682 -17.47 7.36 -22.53
N ASN A 683 -17.29 6.39 -23.43
CA ASN A 683 -16.00 5.72 -23.61
C ASN A 683 -14.92 6.75 -23.97
N VAL A 684 -13.71 6.56 -23.44
CA VAL A 684 -12.54 7.36 -23.79
C VAL A 684 -12.05 6.91 -25.16
N LYS A 685 -11.94 7.85 -26.09
CA LYS A 685 -11.38 7.60 -27.42
C LYS A 685 -9.88 7.83 -27.40
N VAL A 686 -9.11 6.80 -27.70
CA VAL A 686 -7.65 6.83 -27.75
C VAL A 686 -7.20 6.47 -29.16
N GLN A 687 -6.25 7.23 -29.69
CA GLN A 687 -5.62 6.97 -30.99
C GLN A 687 -4.16 6.56 -30.78
N LEU A 688 -3.71 5.51 -31.46
CA LEU A 688 -2.31 5.12 -31.50
C LEU A 688 -1.81 5.26 -32.94
N LEU A 689 -0.81 6.08 -33.16
CA LEU A 689 -0.16 6.24 -34.46
C LEU A 689 1.20 5.53 -34.40
N GLY A 690 1.30 4.37 -35.05
CA GLY A 690 2.49 3.53 -35.03
C GLY A 690 3.36 3.70 -36.28
N ILE A 691 4.67 3.48 -36.14
CA ILE A 691 5.55 3.17 -37.27
C ILE A 691 6.37 1.92 -36.98
N ASN A 692 6.69 1.15 -38.01
CA ASN A 692 7.62 0.02 -37.95
C ASN A 692 8.68 0.14 -39.06
N ASP A 693 9.87 -0.43 -38.84
CA ASP A 693 10.89 -0.61 -39.88
C ASP A 693 11.26 0.68 -40.64
N LEU A 694 11.43 1.79 -39.91
CA LEU A 694 11.80 3.07 -40.53
C LEU A 694 13.19 3.00 -41.19
N HIS A 695 14.12 2.21 -40.63
CA HIS A 695 15.49 2.01 -41.12
C HIS A 695 16.18 3.32 -41.53
N GLY A 696 16.06 4.36 -40.69
CA GLY A 696 16.66 5.67 -40.92
C GLY A 696 16.46 6.25 -42.32
N GLN A 697 15.34 5.93 -42.97
CA GLN A 697 15.01 6.36 -44.34
C GLN A 697 14.51 7.81 -44.38
N LEU A 698 15.35 8.75 -43.93
CA LEU A 698 14.95 10.15 -43.73
C LEU A 698 14.62 10.86 -45.04
N ASP A 699 15.41 10.62 -46.09
CA ASP A 699 15.33 11.30 -47.39
C ASP A 699 14.79 10.40 -48.53
N THR A 700 14.40 9.17 -48.23
CA THR A 700 14.06 8.19 -49.25
C THR A 700 12.63 8.33 -49.74
N THR A 701 12.48 8.43 -51.07
CA THR A 701 11.20 8.30 -51.77
C THR A 701 11.13 6.94 -52.43
N SER A 702 10.08 6.18 -52.10
CA SER A 702 9.74 4.91 -52.74
C SER A 702 8.62 5.13 -53.75
N GLU A 703 8.59 4.37 -54.84
CA GLU A 703 7.51 4.43 -55.83
C GLU A 703 6.87 3.05 -55.99
N PHE A 704 5.58 2.96 -55.66
CA PHE A 704 4.80 1.73 -55.82
C PHE A 704 3.50 2.03 -56.58
N GLY A 705 3.23 1.28 -57.65
CA GLY A 705 2.04 1.49 -58.48
C GLY A 705 1.95 2.90 -59.12
N GLY A 706 3.08 3.59 -59.29
CA GLY A 706 3.14 4.96 -59.80
C GLY A 706 2.91 6.06 -58.74
N ILE A 707 2.82 5.68 -57.46
CA ILE A 707 2.65 6.62 -56.34
C ILE A 707 3.98 6.77 -55.61
N LYS A 708 4.46 8.00 -55.51
CA LYS A 708 5.62 8.36 -54.68
C LYS A 708 5.19 8.45 -53.22
N GLN A 709 5.88 7.74 -52.34
CA GLN A 709 5.58 7.64 -50.92
C GLN A 709 6.85 7.59 -50.06
N GLY A 710 6.73 7.94 -48.78
CA GLY A 710 7.84 8.00 -47.83
C GLY A 710 8.50 9.38 -47.72
N ARG A 711 9.70 9.39 -47.12
CA ARG A 711 10.40 10.52 -46.48
C ARG A 711 9.75 10.99 -45.18
N ILE A 712 10.59 11.29 -44.19
CA ILE A 712 10.11 11.62 -42.84
C ILE A 712 9.40 12.97 -42.75
N ASP A 713 9.64 13.91 -43.67
CA ASP A 713 8.95 15.19 -43.69
C ASP A 713 7.49 15.08 -44.18
N TYR A 714 7.22 14.15 -45.10
CA TYR A 714 5.84 13.78 -45.44
C TYR A 714 5.21 12.95 -44.33
N LEU A 715 5.92 11.97 -43.76
CA LEU A 715 5.43 11.18 -42.62
C LEU A 715 5.05 12.10 -41.45
N ALA A 716 5.91 13.05 -41.08
CA ALA A 716 5.64 14.04 -40.05
C ALA A 716 4.38 14.86 -40.35
N ALA A 717 4.19 15.30 -41.59
CA ALA A 717 2.97 16.03 -41.99
C ALA A 717 1.70 15.18 -41.83
N TYR A 718 1.77 13.88 -42.15
CA TYR A 718 0.65 12.95 -41.96
C TYR A 718 0.38 12.67 -40.48
N LEU A 719 1.41 12.37 -39.68
CA LEU A 719 1.28 12.10 -38.24
C LEU A 719 0.68 13.31 -37.52
N LYS A 720 1.22 14.52 -37.74
CA LYS A 720 0.66 15.77 -37.17
C LYS A 720 -0.79 16.01 -37.61
N LYS A 721 -1.14 15.65 -38.85
CA LYS A 721 -2.51 15.78 -39.36
C LYS A 721 -3.46 14.81 -38.65
N ARG A 722 -3.07 13.55 -38.45
CA ARG A 722 -3.89 12.54 -37.77
C ARG A 722 -4.01 12.83 -36.28
N GLU A 723 -2.92 13.17 -35.62
CA GLU A 723 -2.91 13.56 -34.21
C GLU A 723 -3.87 14.72 -33.92
N ALA A 724 -3.99 15.69 -34.84
CA ALA A 724 -4.94 16.79 -34.73
C ALA A 724 -6.42 16.36 -34.74
N GLU A 725 -6.75 15.12 -35.14
CA GLU A 725 -8.10 14.55 -35.07
C GLU A 725 -8.47 14.14 -33.62
N ASN A 726 -7.48 13.82 -32.78
CA ASN A 726 -7.65 13.48 -31.36
C ASN A 726 -6.50 13.99 -30.46
N PRO A 727 -6.24 15.30 -30.39
CA PRO A 727 -4.99 15.85 -29.87
C PRO A 727 -4.77 15.66 -28.36
N ALA A 728 -5.83 15.36 -27.60
CA ALA A 728 -5.72 15.12 -26.16
C ALA A 728 -5.40 13.67 -25.82
N ASN A 729 -5.63 12.74 -26.75
CA ASN A 729 -5.62 11.29 -26.49
C ASN A 729 -4.95 10.49 -27.61
N THR A 730 -3.96 11.07 -28.28
CA THR A 730 -3.15 10.37 -29.29
C THR A 730 -1.78 10.02 -28.72
N LEU A 731 -1.27 8.84 -29.05
CA LEU A 731 0.10 8.42 -28.75
C LEU A 731 0.85 8.04 -30.02
N LEU A 732 2.12 8.44 -30.12
CA LEU A 732 3.03 8.07 -31.21
C LEU A 732 3.92 6.89 -30.79
N LEU A 733 3.94 5.80 -31.58
CA LEU A 733 4.60 4.54 -31.20
C LEU A 733 5.59 4.07 -32.27
N THR A 734 6.68 3.42 -31.86
CA THR A 734 7.59 2.73 -32.81
C THR A 734 7.78 1.26 -32.49
N ALA A 735 7.50 0.40 -33.47
CA ALA A 735 7.57 -1.06 -33.36
C ALA A 735 8.95 -1.63 -33.71
N GLY A 736 10.04 -0.88 -33.51
CA GLY A 736 11.41 -1.36 -33.74
C GLY A 736 11.89 -1.22 -35.19
N ASP A 737 13.18 -1.52 -35.40
CA ASP A 737 13.95 -1.23 -36.61
C ASP A 737 13.78 0.22 -37.08
N ALA A 738 13.72 1.15 -36.11
CA ALA A 738 13.79 2.56 -36.42
C ALA A 738 15.16 2.90 -37.00
N VAL A 739 16.20 2.26 -36.46
CA VAL A 739 17.61 2.42 -36.81
C VAL A 739 18.17 1.14 -37.45
N GLY A 740 19.44 1.17 -37.89
CA GLY A 740 20.09 0.04 -38.56
C GLY A 740 19.51 -0.24 -39.96
N ALA A 741 20.24 -1.02 -40.77
CA ALA A 741 20.04 -1.12 -42.22
C ALA A 741 19.82 0.23 -42.94
N SER A 742 20.35 1.32 -42.37
CA SER A 742 19.83 2.65 -42.61
C SER A 742 20.41 3.37 -43.82
N ALA A 743 19.62 4.29 -44.40
CA ALA A 743 20.09 5.15 -45.47
C ALA A 743 21.34 5.95 -45.05
N PRO A 744 22.26 6.28 -45.97
CA PRO A 744 23.54 6.93 -45.62
C PRO A 744 23.43 8.24 -44.84
N VAL A 745 22.34 8.99 -45.05
CA VAL A 745 22.05 10.23 -44.32
C VAL A 745 21.96 9.99 -42.81
N SER A 746 21.52 8.78 -42.41
CA SER A 746 21.41 8.33 -41.02
C SER A 746 22.61 7.48 -40.60
N SER A 747 22.96 6.45 -41.37
CA SER A 747 23.95 5.43 -40.97
C SER A 747 25.38 5.98 -40.85
N LYS A 748 25.76 7.02 -41.61
CA LYS A 748 27.08 7.69 -41.47
C LYS A 748 27.27 8.34 -40.09
N LEU A 749 26.19 8.60 -39.37
CA LEU A 749 26.19 9.17 -38.02
C LEU A 749 25.63 8.18 -36.98
N GLN A 750 25.75 6.87 -37.24
CA GLN A 750 25.22 5.81 -36.38
C GLN A 750 23.76 6.03 -35.97
N ASP A 751 22.95 6.49 -36.91
CA ASP A 751 21.52 6.72 -36.78
C ASP A 751 21.10 7.80 -35.77
N LYS A 752 22.05 8.61 -35.30
CA LYS A 752 21.76 9.82 -34.51
C LYS A 752 20.67 10.71 -35.15
N PRO A 753 20.67 10.99 -36.47
CA PRO A 753 19.61 11.78 -37.09
C PRO A 753 18.22 11.14 -36.99
N THR A 754 18.13 9.81 -36.97
CA THR A 754 16.85 9.13 -36.83
C THR A 754 16.31 9.27 -35.41
N LEU A 755 17.17 9.08 -34.41
CA LEU A 755 16.79 9.22 -32.99
C LEU A 755 16.37 10.66 -32.67
N GLU A 756 17.10 11.65 -33.19
CA GLU A 756 16.71 13.07 -33.07
C GLU A 756 15.35 13.36 -33.72
N PHE A 757 15.02 12.72 -34.84
CA PHE A 757 13.70 12.87 -35.46
C PHE A 757 12.59 12.31 -34.57
N LEU A 758 12.79 11.14 -33.94
CA LEU A 758 11.80 10.56 -33.03
C LEU A 758 11.54 11.46 -31.81
N ASN A 759 12.60 11.99 -31.19
CA ASN A 759 12.46 12.97 -30.10
C ASN A 759 11.72 14.24 -30.58
N ASN A 760 12.13 14.81 -31.72
CA ASN A 760 11.51 16.03 -32.25
C ASN A 760 10.02 15.85 -32.60
N MET A 761 9.61 14.64 -32.98
CA MET A 761 8.21 14.31 -33.21
C MET A 761 7.43 14.04 -31.92
N GLY A 762 8.11 13.81 -30.79
CA GLY A 762 7.47 13.51 -29.50
C GLY A 762 6.89 12.10 -29.43
N PHE A 763 7.64 11.08 -29.85
CA PHE A 763 7.21 9.70 -29.70
C PHE A 763 6.98 9.33 -28.21
N ASP A 764 6.01 8.46 -27.94
CA ASP A 764 5.58 8.15 -26.58
C ASP A 764 6.15 6.84 -26.03
N VAL A 765 6.25 5.82 -26.87
CA VAL A 765 6.75 4.48 -26.52
C VAL A 765 7.41 3.82 -27.74
N GLY A 766 8.56 3.20 -27.54
CA GLY A 766 9.22 2.36 -28.54
C GLY A 766 9.51 0.94 -28.04
N THR A 767 9.73 0.02 -28.97
CA THR A 767 10.42 -1.26 -28.72
C THR A 767 11.68 -1.34 -29.57
N VAL A 768 12.53 -2.32 -29.27
CA VAL A 768 13.67 -2.67 -30.12
C VAL A 768 13.26 -3.66 -31.20
N GLY A 769 13.80 -3.50 -32.39
CA GLY A 769 13.85 -4.52 -33.43
C GLY A 769 15.22 -5.19 -33.48
N ASN A 770 15.46 -6.00 -34.51
CA ASN A 770 16.76 -6.66 -34.66
C ASN A 770 17.86 -5.68 -35.04
N HIS A 771 17.56 -4.67 -35.85
CA HIS A 771 18.56 -3.75 -36.40
C HIS A 771 19.06 -2.70 -35.39
N GLU A 772 18.35 -2.51 -34.28
CA GLU A 772 18.87 -1.83 -33.09
C GLU A 772 20.14 -2.49 -32.53
N PHE A 773 20.36 -3.80 -32.78
CA PHE A 773 21.54 -4.53 -32.32
C PHE A 773 22.70 -4.55 -33.34
N ASP A 774 22.58 -3.91 -34.50
CA ASP A 774 23.60 -3.93 -35.57
C ASP A 774 24.98 -3.45 -35.09
N LYS A 775 25.01 -2.47 -34.19
CA LYS A 775 26.24 -1.91 -33.59
C LYS A 775 26.53 -2.44 -32.18
N GLY A 776 25.81 -3.49 -31.77
CA GLY A 776 25.93 -4.16 -30.48
C GLY A 776 25.20 -3.46 -29.32
N VAL A 777 25.00 -4.21 -28.24
CA VAL A 777 24.22 -3.78 -27.06
C VAL A 777 24.74 -2.50 -26.43
N ASP A 778 26.06 -2.31 -26.36
CA ASP A 778 26.63 -1.12 -25.72
C ASP A 778 26.32 0.17 -26.53
N THR A 779 26.27 0.08 -27.87
CA THR A 779 25.87 1.21 -28.72
C THR A 779 24.36 1.48 -28.60
N LEU A 780 23.54 0.43 -28.60
CA LEU A 780 22.09 0.54 -28.36
C LEU A 780 21.79 1.27 -27.04
N MET A 781 22.47 0.89 -25.96
CA MET A 781 22.26 1.54 -24.66
C MET A 781 22.72 3.00 -24.65
N ALA A 782 23.76 3.36 -25.42
CA ALA A 782 24.16 4.76 -25.60
C ALA A 782 23.16 5.55 -26.45
N GLN A 783 22.55 4.93 -27.47
CA GLN A 783 21.48 5.54 -28.26
C GLN A 783 20.24 5.84 -27.42
N ILE A 784 19.82 4.90 -26.57
CA ILE A 784 18.64 5.04 -25.71
C ILE A 784 18.90 6.00 -24.53
N ASN A 785 19.98 5.80 -23.77
CA ASN A 785 20.23 6.55 -22.52
C ASN A 785 21.04 7.83 -22.71
N GLY A 786 21.56 8.05 -23.92
CA GLY A 786 22.53 9.10 -24.22
C GLY A 786 23.97 8.72 -23.89
N GLY A 787 24.91 9.47 -24.45
CA GLY A 787 26.35 9.30 -24.24
C GLY A 787 27.13 8.99 -25.51
N LYS A 788 28.45 8.81 -25.35
CA LYS A 788 29.36 8.57 -26.46
C LYS A 788 29.24 7.13 -26.97
N SER A 789 29.18 6.97 -28.30
CA SER A 789 29.26 5.66 -28.95
C SER A 789 30.55 4.93 -28.57
N PRO A 790 30.50 3.63 -28.23
CA PRO A 790 31.70 2.85 -27.95
C PRO A 790 32.52 2.54 -29.23
N THR A 791 31.94 2.77 -30.41
CA THR A 791 32.53 2.38 -31.70
C THR A 791 32.85 3.58 -32.61
N SER A 792 32.54 4.81 -32.20
CA SER A 792 32.84 6.03 -32.97
C SER A 792 32.92 7.28 -32.09
N ASP A 793 33.18 8.43 -32.72
CA ASP A 793 33.14 9.73 -32.06
C ASP A 793 31.73 10.35 -31.99
N VAL A 794 30.68 9.62 -32.40
CA VAL A 794 29.29 10.08 -32.27
C VAL A 794 28.88 10.12 -30.80
N GLU A 795 28.19 11.19 -30.43
CA GLU A 795 27.59 11.37 -29.10
C GLU A 795 26.07 11.51 -29.23
N PHE A 796 25.33 10.66 -28.52
CA PHE A 796 23.87 10.60 -28.53
C PHE A 796 23.28 11.40 -27.38
N GLU A 797 22.15 12.07 -27.62
CA GLU A 797 21.42 12.82 -26.59
C GLU A 797 20.58 11.90 -25.68
N GLY A 798 20.29 10.69 -26.14
CA GLY A 798 19.31 9.80 -25.52
C GLY A 798 17.90 10.08 -26.04
N LEU A 799 17.00 9.12 -25.83
CA LEU A 799 15.59 9.27 -26.18
C LEU A 799 14.84 9.90 -25.02
N ASP A 800 13.90 10.79 -25.30
CA ASP A 800 13.05 11.44 -24.28
C ASP A 800 11.80 10.62 -23.91
N PHE A 801 11.67 9.44 -24.50
CA PHE A 801 10.58 8.49 -24.27
C PHE A 801 11.11 7.07 -24.03
N PRO A 802 10.33 6.23 -23.32
CA PRO A 802 10.75 4.88 -22.96
C PRO A 802 10.82 3.94 -24.16
N TYR A 803 11.92 3.17 -24.23
CA TYR A 803 11.98 1.93 -24.98
C TYR A 803 11.75 0.75 -24.03
N VAL A 804 10.90 -0.19 -24.43
CA VAL A 804 10.54 -1.38 -23.65
C VAL A 804 10.94 -2.66 -24.37
N VAL A 805 11.38 -3.69 -23.64
CA VAL A 805 11.58 -5.05 -24.19
C VAL A 805 11.55 -6.12 -23.09
N ALA A 806 10.62 -7.06 -23.20
CA ALA A 806 10.40 -8.10 -22.19
C ALA A 806 11.23 -9.36 -22.41
N ASN A 807 11.54 -9.70 -23.68
CA ASN A 807 12.12 -10.99 -24.04
C ASN A 807 13.63 -10.96 -24.34
N VAL A 808 14.32 -9.86 -24.00
CA VAL A 808 15.78 -9.74 -24.11
C VAL A 808 16.39 -9.53 -22.74
N ILE A 809 17.22 -10.48 -22.32
CA ILE A 809 17.79 -10.48 -20.97
C ILE A 809 19.32 -10.57 -20.99
N TYR A 810 19.96 -10.01 -19.97
CA TYR A 810 21.38 -10.22 -19.74
C TYR A 810 21.65 -11.67 -19.28
N LYS A 811 22.64 -12.33 -19.88
CA LYS A 811 22.96 -13.74 -19.58
C LYS A 811 23.37 -14.00 -18.13
N ASP A 812 24.03 -13.03 -17.50
CA ASP A 812 24.59 -13.14 -16.15
C ASP A 812 23.53 -12.92 -15.05
N THR A 813 22.69 -11.89 -15.21
CA THR A 813 21.69 -11.50 -14.20
C THR A 813 20.31 -12.10 -14.46
N LYS A 814 20.04 -12.55 -15.69
CA LYS A 814 18.72 -12.99 -16.17
C LYS A 814 17.65 -11.90 -16.06
N LYS A 815 18.06 -10.63 -15.98
CA LYS A 815 17.14 -9.49 -15.96
C LYS A 815 16.95 -8.92 -17.37
N PRO A 816 15.77 -8.36 -17.67
CA PRO A 816 15.54 -7.56 -18.87
C PRO A 816 16.61 -6.48 -19.06
N ILE A 817 17.00 -6.22 -20.31
CA ILE A 817 17.98 -5.18 -20.64
C ILE A 817 17.37 -3.77 -20.63
N LEU A 818 16.06 -3.67 -20.81
CA LEU A 818 15.21 -2.50 -20.64
C LEU A 818 13.99 -2.90 -19.82
N ASP A 819 13.18 -1.93 -19.38
CA ASP A 819 11.93 -2.27 -18.71
C ASP A 819 11.02 -3.10 -19.66
N PRO A 820 10.33 -4.14 -19.16
CA PRO A 820 9.51 -5.01 -19.99
C PRO A 820 8.25 -4.31 -20.53
N TYR A 821 7.75 -3.30 -19.79
CA TYR A 821 6.56 -2.53 -20.13
C TYR A 821 6.61 -1.12 -19.55
N VAL A 822 5.71 -0.26 -20.05
CA VAL A 822 5.41 1.06 -19.46
C VAL A 822 3.90 1.29 -19.41
N ILE A 823 3.42 2.05 -18.43
CA ILE A 823 2.01 2.46 -18.32
C ILE A 823 1.90 3.93 -18.74
N LYS A 824 1.00 4.24 -19.66
CA LYS A 824 0.65 5.62 -20.05
C LYS A 824 -0.79 5.92 -19.68
N LYS A 825 -1.02 7.10 -19.09
CA LYS A 825 -2.35 7.60 -18.78
C LYS A 825 -2.85 8.50 -19.90
N VAL A 826 -3.95 8.11 -20.55
CA VAL A 826 -4.55 8.83 -21.68
C VAL A 826 -6.03 9.05 -21.41
N GLY A 827 -6.53 10.28 -21.50
CA GLY A 827 -7.95 10.56 -21.24
C GLY A 827 -8.48 10.10 -19.87
N GLY A 828 -7.60 9.90 -18.89
CA GLY A 828 -7.93 9.41 -17.54
C GLY A 828 -7.81 7.89 -17.34
N VAL A 829 -7.64 7.10 -18.40
CA VAL A 829 -7.46 5.64 -18.34
C VAL A 829 -5.99 5.24 -18.46
N ASP A 830 -5.59 4.15 -17.81
CA ASP A 830 -4.23 3.62 -17.83
C ASP A 830 -4.09 2.52 -18.90
N ILE A 831 -3.09 2.63 -19.77
CA ILE A 831 -2.79 1.67 -20.86
C ILE A 831 -1.38 1.13 -20.68
N GLY A 832 -1.23 -0.19 -20.68
CA GLY A 832 0.07 -0.87 -20.60
C GLY A 832 0.63 -1.16 -21.99
N PHE A 833 1.89 -0.83 -22.21
CA PHE A 833 2.63 -1.11 -23.45
C PHE A 833 3.78 -2.08 -23.17
N ILE A 834 3.75 -3.26 -23.77
CA ILE A 834 4.76 -4.32 -23.59
C ILE A 834 5.60 -4.42 -24.86
N GLY A 835 6.93 -4.41 -24.74
CA GLY A 835 7.84 -4.56 -25.89
C GLY A 835 8.32 -6.00 -26.08
N VAL A 836 8.43 -6.49 -27.32
CA VAL A 836 9.15 -7.72 -27.67
C VAL A 836 9.85 -7.63 -29.02
N VAL A 837 10.83 -8.49 -29.24
CA VAL A 837 11.59 -8.62 -30.51
C VAL A 837 11.70 -10.08 -30.94
N THR A 838 11.73 -10.33 -32.25
CA THR A 838 11.80 -11.68 -32.82
C THR A 838 12.94 -12.55 -32.26
N ASN A 839 12.60 -13.79 -31.91
CA ASN A 839 13.58 -14.82 -31.52
C ASN A 839 14.55 -15.18 -32.67
N ALA A 840 14.28 -14.76 -33.91
CA ALA A 840 15.18 -14.91 -35.05
C ALA A 840 16.37 -13.91 -35.03
N THR A 841 16.35 -12.90 -34.15
CA THR A 841 17.38 -11.84 -34.06
C THR A 841 18.82 -12.37 -34.05
N PRO A 842 19.19 -13.44 -33.29
CA PRO A 842 20.56 -13.97 -33.30
C PRO A 842 21.08 -14.44 -34.66
N SER A 843 20.19 -14.72 -35.61
CA SER A 843 20.54 -15.10 -36.98
C SER A 843 20.68 -13.91 -37.95
N LYS A 844 20.23 -12.72 -37.53
CA LYS A 844 20.13 -11.50 -38.33
C LYS A 844 21.19 -10.46 -37.99
N VAL A 845 21.78 -10.53 -36.80
CA VAL A 845 22.85 -9.61 -36.36
C VAL A 845 24.18 -10.31 -36.14
N THR A 846 25.24 -9.53 -35.96
CA THR A 846 26.57 -10.09 -35.72
C THR A 846 26.63 -10.79 -34.34
N PRO A 847 27.11 -12.04 -34.24
CA PRO A 847 27.14 -12.76 -32.96
C PRO A 847 27.94 -12.08 -31.85
N ALA A 848 28.97 -11.28 -32.21
CA ALA A 848 29.77 -10.53 -31.25
C ALA A 848 28.97 -9.38 -30.61
N GLY A 849 28.08 -8.72 -31.35
CA GLY A 849 27.29 -7.59 -30.85
C GLY A 849 26.27 -7.96 -29.77
N ILE A 850 25.89 -9.24 -29.69
CA ILE A 850 24.86 -9.77 -28.78
C ILE A 850 25.41 -10.82 -27.80
N GLU A 851 26.74 -10.91 -27.63
CA GLU A 851 27.35 -11.97 -26.81
C GLU A 851 26.89 -11.96 -25.34
N LYS A 852 26.56 -10.78 -24.80
CA LYS A 852 26.17 -10.56 -23.39
C LYS A 852 24.70 -10.85 -23.10
N ILE A 853 23.87 -11.00 -24.13
CA ILE A 853 22.42 -11.11 -24.01
C ILE A 853 21.91 -12.44 -24.58
N GLU A 854 20.71 -12.82 -24.18
CA GLU A 854 19.96 -13.92 -24.77
C GLU A 854 18.50 -13.50 -25.00
N PHE A 855 17.90 -14.11 -26.02
CA PHE A 855 16.53 -13.87 -26.46
C PHE A 855 15.68 -15.05 -25.99
N ILE A 856 14.78 -14.80 -25.04
CA ILE A 856 13.86 -15.82 -24.51
C ILE A 856 12.55 -15.83 -25.32
N GLU A 857 11.71 -16.86 -25.14
CA GLU A 857 10.43 -16.96 -25.85
C GLU A 857 9.53 -15.74 -25.55
N GLN A 858 8.90 -15.17 -26.58
CA GLN A 858 8.10 -13.95 -26.46
C GLN A 858 6.86 -14.14 -25.57
N ALA A 859 6.04 -15.17 -25.83
CA ALA A 859 4.75 -15.33 -25.15
C ALA A 859 4.85 -15.47 -23.62
N PRO A 860 5.76 -16.29 -23.06
CA PRO A 860 5.97 -16.33 -21.61
C PRO A 860 6.41 -14.98 -21.02
N ALA A 861 7.24 -14.21 -21.74
CA ALA A 861 7.69 -12.90 -21.29
C ALA A 861 6.53 -11.87 -21.28
N VAL A 862 5.71 -11.85 -22.33
CA VAL A 862 4.50 -11.01 -22.41
C VAL A 862 3.53 -11.37 -21.30
N ASN A 863 3.22 -12.65 -21.10
CA ASN A 863 2.25 -13.08 -20.08
C ASN A 863 2.73 -12.74 -18.65
N SER A 864 4.04 -12.74 -18.40
CA SER A 864 4.60 -12.26 -17.14
C SER A 864 4.35 -10.77 -16.93
N ALA A 865 4.56 -9.95 -17.97
CA ALA A 865 4.30 -8.51 -17.92
C ALA A 865 2.80 -8.20 -17.76
N VAL A 866 1.92 -8.94 -18.46
CA VAL A 866 0.45 -8.85 -18.30
C VAL A 866 0.05 -9.09 -16.84
N ALA A 867 0.57 -10.15 -16.21
CA ALA A 867 0.25 -10.45 -14.82
C ALA A 867 0.63 -9.31 -13.85
N GLU A 868 1.74 -8.62 -14.10
CA GLU A 868 2.16 -7.46 -13.32
C GLU A 868 1.27 -6.24 -13.57
N LEU A 869 0.94 -5.95 -14.83
CA LEU A 869 0.03 -4.86 -15.22
C LEU A 869 -1.35 -5.01 -14.58
N LYS A 870 -1.92 -6.22 -14.62
CA LYS A 870 -3.21 -6.53 -13.97
C LYS A 870 -3.17 -6.37 -12.46
N LYS A 871 -2.05 -6.74 -11.82
CA LYS A 871 -1.86 -6.50 -10.39
C LYS A 871 -1.87 -5.01 -10.03
N ASN A 872 -1.48 -4.15 -10.98
CA ASN A 872 -1.55 -2.70 -10.89
C ASN A 872 -2.90 -2.11 -11.34
N GLY A 873 -3.87 -2.95 -11.72
CA GLY A 873 -5.21 -2.53 -12.16
C GLY A 873 -5.28 -2.00 -13.59
N VAL A 874 -4.31 -2.34 -14.43
CA VAL A 874 -4.31 -2.00 -15.86
C VAL A 874 -4.96 -3.14 -16.64
N GLU A 875 -6.07 -2.82 -17.32
CA GLU A 875 -6.88 -3.78 -18.10
C GLU A 875 -6.84 -3.50 -19.61
N SER A 876 -6.25 -2.38 -20.05
CA SER A 876 -6.01 -2.08 -21.48
C SER A 876 -4.54 -2.35 -21.83
N ILE A 877 -4.26 -3.38 -22.64
CA ILE A 877 -2.88 -3.82 -22.91
C ILE A 877 -2.58 -3.87 -24.41
N VAL A 878 -1.49 -3.21 -24.80
CA VAL A 878 -0.93 -3.18 -26.15
C VAL A 878 0.45 -3.82 -26.14
N VAL A 879 0.71 -4.74 -27.06
CA VAL A 879 2.05 -5.28 -27.31
C VAL A 879 2.64 -4.58 -28.53
N ILE A 880 3.80 -3.97 -28.35
CA ILE A 880 4.64 -3.42 -29.41
C ILE A 880 5.69 -4.49 -29.73
N SER A 881 5.44 -5.25 -30.78
CA SER A 881 6.25 -6.40 -31.20
C SER A 881 7.03 -6.09 -32.47
N HIS A 882 8.30 -6.46 -32.48
CA HIS A 882 9.09 -6.54 -33.70
C HIS A 882 9.17 -7.98 -34.22
N ASP A 883 8.00 -8.57 -34.45
CA ASP A 883 7.83 -9.92 -34.98
C ASP A 883 7.20 -9.88 -36.37
N PRO A 884 7.63 -10.74 -37.31
CA PRO A 884 7.07 -10.79 -38.66
C PRO A 884 5.62 -11.28 -38.69
N GLY A 885 4.76 -10.56 -39.41
CA GLY A 885 3.39 -10.98 -39.73
C GLY A 885 3.05 -10.80 -41.21
N SER A 886 2.23 -11.65 -41.80
CA SER A 886 1.87 -11.57 -43.23
C SER A 886 0.44 -12.00 -43.49
N ASP A 887 -0.26 -11.26 -44.34
CA ASP A 887 -1.53 -11.67 -44.96
C ASP A 887 -1.29 -12.00 -46.45
N ARG A 888 -1.57 -13.24 -46.84
CA ARG A 888 -1.58 -13.66 -48.24
C ARG A 888 -2.98 -14.16 -48.60
N ASN A 889 -3.76 -13.28 -49.24
CA ASN A 889 -5.12 -13.56 -49.71
C ASN A 889 -6.07 -14.05 -48.59
N GLY A 890 -5.99 -13.44 -47.40
CA GLY A 890 -6.80 -13.77 -46.23
C GLY A 890 -6.22 -14.89 -45.36
N ILE A 891 -5.06 -15.44 -45.71
CA ILE A 891 -4.34 -16.40 -44.88
C ILE A 891 -3.25 -15.65 -44.13
N VAL A 892 -3.41 -15.52 -42.82
CA VAL A 892 -2.43 -14.87 -41.93
C VAL A 892 -1.39 -15.88 -41.42
N SER A 893 -0.14 -15.47 -41.33
CA SER A 893 0.98 -16.29 -40.83
C SER A 893 2.13 -15.43 -40.30
N GLY A 894 3.03 -16.02 -39.50
CA GLY A 894 4.23 -15.36 -38.96
C GLY A 894 4.26 -15.35 -37.43
N GLU A 895 5.43 -15.00 -36.86
CA GLU A 895 5.64 -14.99 -35.41
C GLU A 895 4.67 -14.07 -34.67
N ALA A 896 4.26 -12.93 -35.27
CA ALA A 896 3.25 -12.06 -34.66
C ALA A 896 1.87 -12.75 -34.53
N ILE A 897 1.53 -13.65 -35.45
CA ILE A 897 0.29 -14.44 -35.43
C ILE A 897 0.41 -15.56 -34.39
N ASP A 898 1.55 -16.22 -34.32
CA ASP A 898 1.82 -17.24 -33.32
C ASP A 898 1.79 -16.64 -31.91
N LEU A 899 2.35 -15.44 -31.73
CA LEU A 899 2.30 -14.67 -30.50
C LEU A 899 0.85 -14.36 -30.10
N ALA A 900 0.05 -13.82 -31.03
CA ALA A 900 -1.36 -13.49 -30.77
C ALA A 900 -2.18 -14.67 -30.24
N ASN A 901 -1.91 -15.89 -30.73
CA ASN A 901 -2.58 -17.11 -30.29
C ASN A 901 -2.04 -17.68 -28.95
N ALA A 902 -0.87 -17.23 -28.50
CA ALA A 902 -0.17 -17.81 -27.36
C ALA A 902 -0.16 -16.91 -26.10
N VAL A 903 -0.38 -15.61 -26.28
CA VAL A 903 -0.43 -14.64 -25.18
C VAL A 903 -1.80 -14.59 -24.52
N ASP A 904 -1.82 -14.08 -23.29
CA ASP A 904 -3.03 -13.92 -22.47
C ASP A 904 -4.14 -13.14 -23.22
N ASP A 905 -5.39 -13.50 -22.96
CA ASP A 905 -6.57 -12.91 -23.63
C ASP A 905 -6.75 -11.43 -23.33
N GLU A 906 -6.07 -10.93 -22.29
CA GLU A 906 -6.03 -9.52 -21.88
C GLU A 906 -5.21 -8.65 -22.83
N VAL A 907 -4.42 -9.24 -23.74
CA VAL A 907 -3.74 -8.48 -24.79
C VAL A 907 -4.74 -8.11 -25.88
N ASP A 908 -4.91 -6.82 -26.11
CA ASP A 908 -5.90 -6.31 -27.06
C ASP A 908 -5.37 -6.04 -28.46
N VAL A 909 -4.17 -5.48 -28.54
CA VAL A 909 -3.54 -4.99 -29.78
C VAL A 909 -2.10 -5.44 -29.83
N ILE A 910 -1.65 -5.89 -31.01
CA ILE A 910 -0.27 -6.22 -31.32
C ILE A 910 0.15 -5.38 -32.53
N LEU A 911 1.09 -4.46 -32.33
CA LEU A 911 1.81 -3.81 -33.43
C LEU A 911 2.98 -4.70 -33.81
N ALA A 912 3.12 -5.07 -35.08
CA ALA A 912 4.12 -6.01 -35.60
C ALA A 912 5.18 -5.28 -36.45
N GLY A 913 6.20 -6.01 -36.94
CA GLY A 913 7.32 -5.44 -37.71
C GLY A 913 8.15 -6.48 -38.47
N ASP A 914 9.42 -6.18 -38.75
CA ASP A 914 10.47 -7.05 -39.31
C ASP A 914 10.38 -7.37 -40.81
N ASN A 915 9.28 -7.96 -41.26
CA ASN A 915 9.21 -8.48 -42.65
C ASN A 915 8.70 -7.47 -43.69
N HIS A 916 8.42 -6.23 -43.27
CA HIS A 916 7.99 -5.10 -44.10
C HIS A 916 6.66 -5.34 -44.84
N ALA A 917 5.83 -6.24 -44.31
CA ALA A 917 4.53 -6.56 -44.87
C ALA A 917 3.43 -5.58 -44.42
N LYS A 918 2.29 -5.69 -45.10
CA LYS A 918 1.03 -5.10 -44.67
C LYS A 918 0.24 -6.15 -43.89
N LEU A 919 -0.23 -5.80 -42.70
CA LEU A 919 -1.11 -6.66 -41.89
C LEU A 919 -2.12 -5.80 -41.12
N ASN A 920 -3.41 -6.15 -41.17
CA ASN A 920 -4.46 -5.48 -40.39
C ASN A 920 -5.62 -6.46 -40.19
N ASN A 921 -5.45 -7.36 -39.24
CA ASN A 921 -6.34 -8.50 -39.06
C ASN A 921 -6.60 -8.73 -37.57
N VAL A 922 -7.76 -9.33 -37.24
CA VAL A 922 -8.04 -9.81 -35.89
C VAL A 922 -7.69 -11.29 -35.80
N VAL A 923 -6.83 -11.64 -34.85
CA VAL A 923 -6.38 -13.01 -34.56
C VAL A 923 -6.64 -13.28 -33.10
N ASP A 924 -7.42 -14.32 -32.79
CA ASP A 924 -7.74 -14.69 -31.41
C ASP A 924 -8.26 -13.52 -30.55
N ASN A 925 -9.18 -12.74 -31.15
CA ASN A 925 -9.74 -11.50 -30.60
C ASN A 925 -8.74 -10.34 -30.38
N LYS A 926 -7.51 -10.44 -30.89
CA LYS A 926 -6.45 -9.42 -30.80
C LYS A 926 -6.27 -8.73 -32.14
N LEU A 927 -6.19 -7.41 -32.15
CA LEU A 927 -5.96 -6.64 -33.38
C LEU A 927 -4.46 -6.63 -33.69
N VAL A 928 -4.05 -7.25 -34.81
CA VAL A 928 -2.64 -7.35 -35.22
C VAL A 928 -2.41 -6.46 -36.44
N VAL A 929 -1.50 -5.49 -36.33
CA VAL A 929 -1.30 -4.42 -37.32
C VAL A 929 0.18 -4.23 -37.66
N GLN A 930 0.49 -4.02 -38.94
CA GLN A 930 1.83 -3.69 -39.44
C GLN A 930 1.75 -2.84 -40.71
N ALA A 931 2.53 -1.75 -40.79
CA ALA A 931 2.45 -0.73 -41.83
C ALA A 931 3.68 -0.68 -42.76
N PHE A 932 3.93 -1.75 -43.51
CA PHE A 932 5.03 -1.81 -44.49
C PHE A 932 6.38 -1.46 -43.85
N SER A 933 7.12 -0.47 -44.38
CA SER A 933 8.41 -0.01 -43.87
C SER A 933 8.80 1.37 -44.43
N TYR A 934 9.95 1.90 -44.01
CA TYR A 934 10.63 3.08 -44.57
C TYR A 934 9.84 4.39 -44.47
N GLY A 935 8.89 4.46 -43.53
CA GLY A 935 7.97 5.60 -43.40
C GLY A 935 7.03 5.75 -44.59
N THR A 936 6.84 4.70 -45.40
CA THR A 936 5.94 4.74 -46.56
C THR A 936 4.47 4.57 -46.20
N ALA A 937 4.22 4.02 -45.01
CA ALA A 937 2.93 3.97 -44.35
C ALA A 937 3.14 4.03 -42.82
N PHE A 938 2.05 4.19 -42.08
CA PHE A 938 2.01 4.13 -40.61
C PHE A 938 0.69 3.50 -40.14
N GLU A 939 0.67 2.92 -38.94
CA GLU A 939 -0.56 2.40 -38.32
C GLU A 939 -1.38 3.54 -37.70
N ASP A 940 -2.68 3.57 -37.94
CA ASP A 940 -3.63 4.47 -37.27
C ASP A 940 -4.69 3.61 -36.56
N VAL A 941 -4.53 3.44 -35.25
CA VAL A 941 -5.35 2.54 -34.43
C VAL A 941 -6.28 3.36 -33.53
N ASP A 942 -7.59 3.16 -33.69
CA ASP A 942 -8.63 3.76 -32.85
C ASP A 942 -9.12 2.78 -31.80
N LEU A 943 -9.12 3.22 -30.55
CA LEU A 943 -9.61 2.49 -29.38
C LEU A 943 -10.74 3.26 -28.69
N GLU A 944 -11.78 2.54 -28.26
CA GLU A 944 -12.73 3.04 -27.26
C GLU A 944 -12.55 2.25 -25.97
N ILE A 945 -12.17 2.95 -24.89
CA ILE A 945 -11.92 2.36 -23.57
C ILE A 945 -13.07 2.75 -22.64
N ASP A 946 -13.65 1.76 -21.96
CA ASP A 946 -14.67 2.03 -20.94
C ASP A 946 -13.98 2.58 -19.68
N PRO A 947 -14.23 3.84 -19.25
CA PRO A 947 -13.54 4.43 -18.11
C PRO A 947 -13.93 3.85 -16.76
N ILE A 948 -14.91 2.94 -16.72
CA ILE A 948 -15.32 2.25 -15.50
C ILE A 948 -14.54 0.94 -15.35
N THR A 949 -14.52 0.13 -16.41
CA THR A 949 -13.83 -1.18 -16.40
C THR A 949 -12.36 -1.07 -16.79
N ASN A 950 -11.95 0.03 -17.42
CA ASN A 950 -10.66 0.22 -18.09
C ASN A 950 -10.38 -0.78 -19.22
N GLU A 951 -11.39 -1.48 -19.72
CA GLU A 951 -11.25 -2.42 -20.84
C GLU A 951 -11.44 -1.73 -22.19
N ILE A 952 -10.74 -2.22 -23.21
CA ILE A 952 -10.94 -1.81 -24.60
C ILE A 952 -12.21 -2.48 -25.12
N VAL A 953 -13.28 -1.69 -25.28
CA VAL A 953 -14.58 -2.19 -25.73
C VAL A 953 -14.78 -2.11 -27.24
N LYS A 954 -13.96 -1.30 -27.94
CA LYS A 954 -13.85 -1.32 -29.40
C LYS A 954 -12.42 -1.01 -29.83
N LYS A 955 -11.99 -1.67 -30.91
CA LYS A 955 -10.69 -1.47 -31.56
C LYS A 955 -10.81 -1.61 -33.08
N SER A 956 -10.14 -0.73 -33.81
CA SER A 956 -10.01 -0.78 -35.27
C SER A 956 -8.72 -0.13 -35.71
N ALA A 957 -8.20 -0.50 -36.88
CA ALA A 957 -7.03 0.14 -37.45
C ALA A 957 -7.18 0.45 -38.94
N GLU A 958 -6.47 1.49 -39.39
CA GLU A 958 -6.18 1.82 -40.77
C GLU A 958 -4.66 1.77 -40.99
N ILE A 959 -4.21 1.34 -42.18
CA ILE A 959 -2.82 1.51 -42.60
C ILE A 959 -2.79 2.66 -43.58
N VAL A 960 -2.20 3.78 -43.16
CA VAL A 960 -2.26 5.04 -43.90
C VAL A 960 -1.00 5.18 -44.75
N THR A 961 -1.16 5.24 -46.08
CA THR A 961 -0.04 5.48 -46.99
C THR A 961 0.43 6.94 -46.91
N VAL A 962 1.74 7.14 -46.76
CA VAL A 962 2.40 8.45 -46.77
C VAL A 962 2.66 8.87 -48.22
N ALA A 963 1.58 9.19 -48.94
CA ALA A 963 1.67 9.62 -50.33
C ALA A 963 2.20 11.06 -50.41
N GLN A 964 3.18 11.31 -51.27
CA GLN A 964 3.74 12.67 -51.44
C GLN A 964 2.81 13.60 -52.22
N GLN A 965 1.83 13.03 -52.94
CA GLN A 965 0.83 13.81 -53.66
C GLN A 965 -0.27 14.31 -52.71
N GLY A 966 -0.59 15.60 -52.80
CA GLY A 966 -1.77 16.17 -52.13
C GLY A 966 -1.55 16.61 -50.67
N ILE A 967 -0.31 16.56 -50.18
CA ILE A 967 0.09 17.12 -48.89
C ILE A 967 1.35 17.97 -49.05
N THR A 968 1.53 18.98 -48.20
CA THR A 968 2.78 19.74 -48.12
C THR A 968 3.69 19.08 -47.09
N PRO A 969 4.97 18.78 -47.39
CA PRO A 969 5.88 18.21 -46.40
C PRO A 969 6.09 19.17 -45.23
N ASP A 970 6.34 18.62 -44.05
CA ASP A 970 6.61 19.41 -42.85
C ASP A 970 7.91 20.23 -43.03
N ALA A 971 7.80 21.55 -42.88
CA ALA A 971 8.89 22.46 -43.20
C ALA A 971 10.07 22.35 -42.21
N GLU A 972 9.80 22.05 -40.94
CA GLU A 972 10.83 21.88 -39.91
C GLU A 972 11.59 20.58 -40.16
N THR A 973 10.87 19.49 -40.40
CA THR A 973 11.47 18.20 -40.77
C THR A 973 12.20 18.26 -42.11
N THR A 974 11.71 19.04 -43.08
CA THR A 974 12.43 19.29 -44.34
C THR A 974 13.78 19.96 -44.08
N THR A 975 13.79 20.98 -43.22
CA THR A 975 15.01 21.70 -42.81
C THR A 975 15.97 20.76 -42.07
N PHE A 976 15.43 19.90 -41.20
CA PHE A 976 16.16 18.87 -40.47
C PHE A 976 16.85 17.87 -41.41
N ILE A 977 16.14 17.32 -42.40
CA ILE A 977 16.73 16.40 -43.40
C ILE A 977 17.88 17.11 -44.14
N ASN A 978 17.65 18.34 -44.62
CA ASN A 978 18.64 19.07 -45.41
C ASN A 978 19.92 19.37 -44.61
N LYS A 979 19.81 19.70 -43.32
CA LYS A 979 20.97 19.85 -42.41
C LYS A 979 21.91 18.66 -42.48
N TYR A 980 21.38 17.43 -42.48
CA TYR A 980 22.18 16.21 -42.53
C TYR A 980 22.66 15.86 -43.95
N LEU A 981 21.83 16.07 -44.97
CA LEU A 981 22.24 15.86 -46.36
C LEU A 981 23.40 16.77 -46.77
N ASP A 982 23.44 18.00 -46.27
CA ASP A 982 24.50 18.96 -46.58
C ASP A 982 25.85 18.60 -45.94
N MET A 983 25.87 17.70 -44.93
CA MET A 983 27.11 17.15 -44.35
C MET A 983 27.78 16.12 -45.27
N PHE A 984 27.04 15.51 -46.20
CA PHE A 984 27.51 14.41 -47.05
C PHE A 984 27.23 14.68 -48.54
N PRO A 985 27.86 15.71 -49.15
CA PRO A 985 27.62 16.07 -50.55
C PRO A 985 27.96 14.95 -51.54
N GLU A 986 28.84 14.02 -51.17
CA GLU A 986 29.19 12.84 -51.98
C GLU A 986 27.99 11.93 -52.25
N LEU A 987 26.95 11.95 -51.40
CA LEU A 987 25.73 11.17 -51.62
C LEU A 987 25.02 11.54 -52.93
N LYS A 988 25.22 12.76 -53.42
CA LYS A 988 24.65 13.29 -54.67
C LYS A 988 25.55 13.04 -55.89
N GLU A 989 26.72 12.41 -55.74
CA GLU A 989 27.68 12.17 -56.84
C GLU A 989 27.08 11.20 -57.87
N PRO A 990 26.97 11.58 -59.17
CA PRO A 990 26.50 10.68 -60.22
C PRO A 990 27.57 9.66 -60.60
N LEU A 991 27.17 8.38 -60.66
CA LEU A 991 28.05 7.23 -60.97
C LEU A 991 27.79 6.63 -62.36
N GLY A 992 26.62 6.90 -62.95
CA GLY A 992 26.22 6.41 -64.27
C GLY A 992 24.71 6.52 -64.48
N THR A 993 24.17 5.81 -65.47
CA THR A 993 22.72 5.77 -65.73
C THR A 993 22.21 4.34 -65.96
N ALA A 994 20.95 4.05 -65.62
CA ALA A 994 20.27 2.81 -65.98
C ALA A 994 18.99 3.10 -66.80
N ASP A 995 18.82 2.43 -67.94
CA ASP A 995 17.66 2.65 -68.84
C ASP A 995 16.36 2.04 -68.30
N THR A 996 16.50 1.00 -67.48
CA THR A 996 15.41 0.29 -66.79
C THR A 996 15.88 -0.04 -65.39
N PRO A 997 14.98 -0.20 -64.41
CA PRO A 997 15.38 -0.64 -63.08
C PRO A 997 16.12 -1.98 -63.13
N ILE A 998 17.22 -2.11 -62.38
CA ILE A 998 17.92 -3.39 -62.19
C ILE A 998 17.47 -3.93 -60.84
N VAL A 999 16.50 -4.84 -60.89
CA VAL A 999 15.73 -5.26 -59.73
C VAL A 999 16.37 -6.41 -58.97
N ARG A 1000 16.19 -6.42 -57.65
CA ARG A 1000 16.54 -7.51 -56.73
C ARG A 1000 15.43 -8.56 -56.59
N THR A 1001 14.26 -8.32 -57.15
CA THR A 1001 13.08 -9.18 -57.03
C THR A 1001 13.46 -10.65 -57.28
N ASN A 1002 13.07 -11.53 -56.34
CA ASN A 1002 13.42 -12.96 -56.26
C ASN A 1002 14.85 -13.32 -55.80
N ALA A 1003 15.69 -12.40 -55.34
CA ALA A 1003 17.05 -12.73 -54.87
C ALA A 1003 17.08 -13.84 -53.79
N TYR A 1004 16.04 -13.94 -52.95
CA TYR A 1004 15.92 -15.01 -51.95
C TYR A 1004 15.72 -16.41 -52.54
N THR A 1005 15.19 -16.52 -53.75
CA THR A 1005 14.77 -17.79 -54.35
C THR A 1005 15.48 -18.10 -55.67
N GLU A 1006 16.07 -17.11 -56.34
CA GLU A 1006 16.58 -17.16 -57.72
C GLU A 1006 17.84 -16.31 -57.93
N GLU A 1007 18.51 -16.49 -59.07
CA GLU A 1007 19.58 -15.62 -59.55
C GLU A 1007 19.01 -14.30 -60.05
N THR A 1008 19.63 -13.19 -59.68
CA THR A 1008 19.21 -11.85 -60.10
C THR A 1008 20.35 -11.10 -60.80
N ALA A 1009 20.00 -10.22 -61.73
CA ALA A 1009 20.96 -9.37 -62.41
C ALA A 1009 21.74 -8.49 -61.43
N LEU A 1010 21.06 -7.89 -60.44
CA LEU A 1010 21.71 -7.07 -59.42
C LEU A 1010 22.62 -7.90 -58.52
N GLY A 1011 22.18 -9.09 -58.10
CA GLY A 1011 22.99 -10.01 -57.31
C GLY A 1011 24.28 -10.43 -58.02
N ASN A 1012 24.21 -10.72 -59.32
CA ASN A 1012 25.38 -11.02 -60.13
C ASN A 1012 26.36 -9.85 -60.16
N LEU A 1013 25.86 -8.63 -60.38
CA LEU A 1013 26.68 -7.43 -60.45
C LEU A 1013 27.43 -7.17 -59.13
N ILE A 1014 26.75 -7.33 -57.99
CA ILE A 1014 27.37 -7.16 -56.66
C ILE A 1014 28.40 -8.26 -56.40
N ALA A 1015 28.08 -9.52 -56.69
CA ALA A 1015 29.02 -10.62 -56.51
C ALA A 1015 30.26 -10.45 -57.40
N ASP A 1016 30.12 -9.90 -58.61
CA ASP A 1016 31.24 -9.58 -59.48
C ASP A 1016 32.11 -8.47 -58.90
N ALA A 1017 31.51 -7.44 -58.31
CA ALA A 1017 32.23 -6.38 -57.62
C ALA A 1017 33.03 -6.92 -56.43
N MET A 1018 32.43 -7.78 -55.60
CA MET A 1018 33.10 -8.43 -54.47
C MET A 1018 34.28 -9.28 -54.92
N ARG A 1019 34.11 -10.04 -56.00
CA ARG A 1019 35.18 -10.88 -56.59
C ARG A 1019 36.31 -10.03 -57.17
N ASP A 1020 36.00 -8.90 -57.83
CA ASP A 1020 37.01 -8.00 -58.37
C ASP A 1020 37.81 -7.30 -57.27
N ASP A 1021 37.19 -6.84 -56.18
CA ASP A 1021 37.89 -6.14 -55.09
C ASP A 1021 39.04 -6.98 -54.51
N LEU A 1022 38.75 -8.21 -54.10
CA LEU A 1022 39.72 -9.09 -53.43
C LEU A 1022 40.43 -10.09 -54.35
N LYS A 1023 40.19 -10.03 -55.67
CA LYS A 1023 40.77 -10.92 -56.69
C LYS A 1023 40.66 -12.40 -56.28
N SER A 1024 39.45 -12.83 -55.94
CA SER A 1024 39.16 -14.21 -55.52
C SER A 1024 38.73 -15.08 -56.71
N ASP A 1025 38.80 -16.40 -56.53
CA ASP A 1025 38.24 -17.34 -57.51
C ASP A 1025 36.73 -17.14 -57.61
N PHE A 1026 36.06 -17.03 -56.45
CA PHE A 1026 34.62 -16.97 -56.31
C PHE A 1026 34.17 -15.83 -55.39
N ALA A 1027 32.90 -15.44 -55.49
CA ALA A 1027 32.24 -14.60 -54.48
C ALA A 1027 30.79 -15.06 -54.23
N PHE A 1028 30.32 -14.84 -53.00
CA PHE A 1028 28.97 -15.19 -52.55
C PHE A 1028 28.37 -14.04 -51.75
N MET A 1029 27.22 -13.54 -52.20
CA MET A 1029 26.45 -12.50 -51.56
C MET A 1029 25.12 -13.07 -51.06
N ASN A 1030 24.81 -12.89 -49.78
CA ASN A 1030 23.52 -13.28 -49.24
C ASN A 1030 22.42 -12.32 -49.72
N PRO A 1031 21.22 -12.82 -50.04
CA PRO A 1031 20.16 -11.99 -50.64
C PRO A 1031 19.63 -10.92 -49.66
N GLY A 1032 19.72 -11.19 -48.35
CA GLY A 1032 19.34 -10.22 -47.32
C GLY A 1032 20.25 -8.99 -47.25
N GLY A 1033 21.47 -9.09 -47.78
CA GLY A 1033 22.42 -7.98 -47.86
C GLY A 1033 22.14 -6.99 -49.00
N ILE A 1034 21.18 -7.27 -49.89
CA ILE A 1034 20.80 -6.44 -51.05
C ILE A 1034 19.45 -5.79 -50.73
N ARG A 1035 19.40 -4.49 -50.45
CA ARG A 1035 18.22 -3.85 -49.81
C ARG A 1035 17.32 -3.04 -50.73
N ALA A 1036 17.83 -2.61 -51.88
CA ALA A 1036 17.10 -1.82 -52.86
C ALA A 1036 17.40 -2.30 -54.28
N ASP A 1037 16.60 -1.81 -55.24
CA ASP A 1037 16.87 -1.94 -56.67
C ASP A 1037 17.77 -0.79 -57.13
N ILE A 1038 18.47 -0.95 -58.26
CA ILE A 1038 19.01 0.21 -58.98
C ILE A 1038 17.84 0.86 -59.74
N PRO A 1039 17.50 2.13 -59.50
CA PRO A 1039 16.37 2.79 -60.17
C PRO A 1039 16.67 3.03 -61.65
N GLN A 1040 15.63 3.37 -62.43
CA GLN A 1040 15.83 3.93 -63.76
C GLN A 1040 16.31 5.39 -63.65
N GLY A 1041 17.24 5.80 -64.52
CA GLY A 1041 17.72 7.17 -64.61
C GLY A 1041 19.17 7.34 -64.14
N THR A 1042 19.49 8.50 -63.58
CA THR A 1042 20.83 8.79 -63.02
C THR A 1042 21.02 8.01 -61.73
N ILE A 1043 22.12 7.27 -61.63
CA ILE A 1043 22.47 6.48 -60.45
C ILE A 1043 23.53 7.24 -59.68
N THR A 1044 23.29 7.44 -58.39
CA THR A 1044 24.16 8.18 -57.49
C THR A 1044 24.86 7.26 -56.49
N TYR A 1045 25.82 7.80 -55.74
CA TYR A 1045 26.39 7.10 -54.59
C TYR A 1045 25.30 6.68 -53.58
N ALA A 1046 24.34 7.57 -53.28
CA ALA A 1046 23.25 7.27 -52.37
C ALA A 1046 22.41 6.07 -52.84
N ASP A 1047 22.18 5.94 -54.15
CA ASP A 1047 21.42 4.81 -54.70
C ASP A 1047 22.13 3.48 -54.45
N LEU A 1048 23.45 3.41 -54.68
CA LEU A 1048 24.22 2.19 -54.40
C LEU A 1048 24.31 1.91 -52.90
N ALA A 1049 24.42 2.95 -52.09
CA ALA A 1049 24.49 2.83 -50.64
C ALA A 1049 23.16 2.37 -50.01
N LYS A 1050 22.01 2.71 -50.62
CA LYS A 1050 20.71 2.12 -50.26
C LYS A 1050 20.63 0.63 -50.59
N ILE A 1051 21.41 0.14 -51.55
CA ILE A 1051 21.46 -1.29 -51.89
C ILE A 1051 22.30 -2.08 -50.89
N GLN A 1052 23.45 -1.54 -50.45
CA GLN A 1052 24.32 -2.15 -49.43
C GLN A 1052 24.53 -1.22 -48.21
N PRO A 1053 23.51 -1.07 -47.34
CA PRO A 1053 23.53 -0.06 -46.27
C PRO A 1053 24.23 -0.50 -44.98
N PHE A 1054 24.60 -1.79 -44.86
CA PHE A 1054 25.13 -2.35 -43.61
C PHE A 1054 26.57 -1.92 -43.32
N GLY A 1055 27.31 -1.51 -44.35
CA GLY A 1055 28.74 -1.22 -44.25
C GLY A 1055 29.56 -2.45 -43.85
N ASN A 1056 29.20 -3.62 -44.37
CA ASN A 1056 29.94 -4.84 -44.08
C ASN A 1056 31.33 -4.76 -44.68
N THR A 1057 32.31 -5.39 -44.04
CA THR A 1057 33.64 -5.53 -44.65
C THR A 1057 33.68 -6.79 -45.53
N LEU A 1058 34.25 -6.69 -46.74
CA LEU A 1058 34.49 -7.89 -47.54
C LEU A 1058 35.58 -8.76 -46.92
N VAL A 1059 35.39 -10.07 -46.95
CA VAL A 1059 36.29 -11.06 -46.36
C VAL A 1059 36.62 -12.12 -47.39
N LYS A 1060 37.90 -12.28 -47.67
CA LYS A 1060 38.45 -13.39 -48.47
C LYS A 1060 38.82 -14.55 -47.56
N LEU A 1061 38.33 -15.73 -47.93
CA LEU A 1061 38.50 -17.02 -47.26
C LEU A 1061 39.10 -18.04 -48.22
N THR A 1062 39.74 -19.08 -47.69
CA THR A 1062 40.12 -20.28 -48.45
C THR A 1062 39.15 -21.42 -48.10
N LEU A 1063 38.50 -21.99 -49.11
CA LEU A 1063 37.53 -23.09 -48.97
C LEU A 1063 37.88 -24.24 -49.92
N THR A 1064 37.68 -25.47 -49.47
CA THR A 1064 37.73 -26.64 -50.37
C THR A 1064 36.49 -26.70 -51.26
N GLY A 1065 36.55 -27.41 -52.39
CA GLY A 1065 35.38 -27.64 -53.24
C GLY A 1065 34.18 -28.24 -52.48
N ALA A 1066 34.45 -29.17 -51.55
CA ALA A 1066 33.42 -29.76 -50.69
C ALA A 1066 32.78 -28.74 -49.73
N GLU A 1067 33.56 -27.78 -49.24
CA GLU A 1067 33.07 -26.70 -48.39
C GLU A 1067 32.25 -25.67 -49.16
N ILE A 1068 32.64 -25.35 -50.40
CA ILE A 1068 31.82 -24.53 -51.31
C ILE A 1068 30.49 -25.20 -51.60
N LYS A 1069 30.49 -26.50 -51.87
CA LYS A 1069 29.26 -27.27 -52.07
C LYS A 1069 28.38 -27.23 -50.80
N THR A 1070 28.99 -27.35 -49.63
CA THR A 1070 28.30 -27.25 -48.34
C THR A 1070 27.70 -25.86 -48.13
N LEU A 1071 28.44 -24.79 -48.43
CA LEU A 1071 27.98 -23.40 -48.35
C LEU A 1071 26.71 -23.19 -49.20
N LEU A 1072 26.73 -23.66 -50.46
CA LEU A 1072 25.59 -23.59 -51.35
C LEU A 1072 24.40 -24.39 -50.84
N GLN A 1073 24.61 -25.53 -50.18
CA GLN A 1073 23.51 -26.31 -49.60
C GLN A 1073 22.91 -25.66 -48.34
N GLN A 1074 23.71 -24.94 -47.56
CA GLN A 1074 23.24 -24.25 -46.35
C GLN A 1074 22.18 -23.18 -46.65
N GLN A 1075 22.10 -22.67 -47.87
CA GLN A 1075 21.09 -21.71 -48.29
C GLN A 1075 19.64 -22.24 -48.24
N TRP A 1076 19.46 -23.56 -48.04
CA TRP A 1076 18.16 -24.22 -47.84
C TRP A 1076 18.06 -24.98 -46.50
N ALA A 1077 18.95 -24.70 -45.54
CA ALA A 1077 18.98 -25.43 -44.28
C ALA A 1077 17.76 -25.17 -43.39
N ILE A 1078 17.10 -24.02 -43.56
CA ILE A 1078 15.87 -23.66 -42.86
C ILE A 1078 14.70 -23.87 -43.83
N GLU A 1079 13.81 -24.81 -43.50
CA GLU A 1079 12.64 -25.10 -44.31
C GLU A 1079 11.75 -23.86 -44.44
N GLY A 1080 11.23 -23.59 -45.64
CA GLY A 1080 10.37 -22.43 -45.92
C GLY A 1080 11.07 -21.07 -46.01
N SER A 1081 12.38 -20.97 -45.70
CA SER A 1081 13.13 -19.71 -45.72
C SER A 1081 14.42 -19.81 -46.56
N PRO A 1082 14.31 -19.92 -47.91
CA PRO A 1082 15.47 -20.01 -48.78
C PRO A 1082 16.25 -18.68 -48.79
N LYS A 1083 17.58 -18.77 -48.76
CA LYS A 1083 18.49 -17.62 -48.83
C LYS A 1083 19.47 -17.79 -50.00
N THR A 1084 18.95 -17.94 -51.21
CA THR A 1084 19.75 -18.22 -52.42
C THR A 1084 20.92 -17.24 -52.56
N LEU A 1085 22.15 -17.78 -52.49
CA LEU A 1085 23.37 -16.99 -52.64
C LEU A 1085 23.49 -16.45 -54.06
N GLN A 1086 23.75 -15.15 -54.19
CA GLN A 1086 24.13 -14.54 -55.46
C GLN A 1086 25.63 -14.76 -55.65
N ILE A 1087 26.05 -15.26 -56.81
CA ILE A 1087 27.38 -15.86 -56.98
C ILE A 1087 28.16 -15.24 -58.14
N SER A 1088 29.50 -15.28 -58.04
CA SER A 1088 30.41 -14.94 -59.13
C SER A 1088 31.54 -15.97 -59.27
N GLY A 1089 32.00 -16.20 -60.50
CA GLY A 1089 33.11 -17.09 -60.83
C GLY A 1089 32.78 -18.59 -60.94
N LEU A 1090 31.55 -19.00 -60.62
CA LEU A 1090 31.09 -20.40 -60.67
C LEU A 1090 29.64 -20.53 -61.18
N LYS A 1091 29.25 -21.76 -61.52
CA LYS A 1091 27.88 -22.16 -61.84
C LYS A 1091 27.49 -23.43 -61.07
N TYR A 1092 26.23 -23.57 -60.71
CA TYR A 1092 25.72 -24.82 -60.11
C TYR A 1092 24.32 -25.19 -60.59
N LYS A 1093 24.01 -26.50 -60.53
CA LYS A 1093 22.65 -27.04 -60.68
C LYS A 1093 22.17 -27.66 -59.36
N ALA A 1094 20.96 -27.32 -58.96
CA ALA A 1094 20.31 -27.83 -57.77
C ALA A 1094 19.06 -28.65 -58.11
N ASP A 1095 18.93 -29.87 -57.59
CA ASP A 1095 17.77 -30.75 -57.79
C ASP A 1095 16.91 -30.83 -56.53
N PHE A 1096 15.75 -30.18 -56.55
CA PHE A 1096 14.87 -30.05 -55.38
C PHE A 1096 14.15 -31.36 -55.00
N SER A 1097 14.23 -32.40 -55.83
CA SER A 1097 13.79 -33.76 -55.47
C SER A 1097 14.72 -34.45 -54.47
N LYS A 1098 15.93 -33.91 -54.25
CA LYS A 1098 16.93 -34.46 -53.32
C LYS A 1098 16.89 -33.77 -51.94
N PRO A 1099 17.31 -34.49 -50.88
CA PRO A 1099 17.60 -33.89 -49.58
C PRO A 1099 18.59 -32.72 -49.72
N VAL A 1100 18.48 -31.72 -48.83
CA VAL A 1100 19.31 -30.48 -48.86
C VAL A 1100 20.81 -30.81 -48.96
N THR A 1101 21.28 -31.85 -48.27
CA THR A 1101 22.69 -32.28 -48.24
C THR A 1101 23.22 -32.88 -49.54
N GLU A 1102 22.36 -33.18 -50.50
CA GLU A 1102 22.71 -33.73 -51.82
C GLU A 1102 22.15 -32.88 -52.97
N ARG A 1103 21.58 -31.71 -52.65
CA ARG A 1103 20.78 -30.92 -53.59
C ARG A 1103 21.61 -30.33 -54.71
N VAL A 1104 22.88 -29.98 -54.45
CA VAL A 1104 23.80 -29.48 -55.50
C VAL A 1104 24.37 -30.68 -56.27
N VAL A 1105 23.88 -30.88 -57.49
CA VAL A 1105 24.20 -32.05 -58.33
C VAL A 1105 25.30 -31.77 -59.37
N GLU A 1106 25.54 -30.51 -59.71
CA GLU A 1106 26.60 -30.08 -60.61
C GLU A 1106 27.21 -28.76 -60.09
N LEU A 1107 28.53 -28.67 -60.08
CA LEU A 1107 29.28 -27.50 -59.62
C LEU A 1107 30.52 -27.29 -60.49
N THR A 1108 30.56 -26.17 -61.22
CA THR A 1108 31.63 -25.84 -62.18
C THR A 1108 32.09 -24.39 -62.00
N LYS A 1109 33.29 -24.07 -62.47
CA LYS A 1109 33.74 -22.69 -62.69
C LYS A 1109 32.93 -22.06 -63.82
N ALA A 1110 32.98 -20.73 -63.93
CA ALA A 1110 32.30 -19.99 -65.00
C ALA A 1110 32.69 -20.45 -66.43
N ASP A 1111 33.90 -20.99 -66.62
CA ASP A 1111 34.39 -21.53 -67.90
C ASP A 1111 33.97 -22.99 -68.17
N GLY A 1112 33.22 -23.62 -67.26
CA GLY A 1112 32.75 -25.00 -67.34
C GLY A 1112 33.67 -26.03 -66.70
N THR A 1113 34.83 -25.64 -66.17
CA THR A 1113 35.74 -26.58 -65.47
C THR A 1113 35.09 -27.11 -64.18
N PRO A 1114 35.04 -28.43 -63.93
CA PRO A 1114 34.52 -28.97 -62.67
C PRO A 1114 35.26 -28.46 -61.43
N ILE A 1115 34.53 -28.17 -60.36
CA ILE A 1115 35.12 -27.83 -59.05
C ILE A 1115 35.38 -29.14 -58.29
N GLU A 1116 36.65 -29.47 -58.08
CA GLU A 1116 37.07 -30.67 -57.36
C GLU A 1116 36.94 -30.52 -55.83
N ASP A 1117 36.36 -31.53 -55.16
CA ASP A 1117 36.04 -31.49 -53.73
C ASP A 1117 37.24 -31.21 -52.82
N THR A 1118 38.42 -31.73 -53.14
CA THR A 1118 39.63 -31.63 -52.29
C THR A 1118 40.51 -30.43 -52.62
N LYS A 1119 40.23 -29.74 -53.72
CA LYS A 1119 41.04 -28.58 -54.15
C LYS A 1119 40.58 -27.34 -53.39
N GLU A 1120 41.54 -26.50 -53.02
CA GLU A 1120 41.29 -25.20 -52.39
C GLU A 1120 41.04 -24.10 -53.42
N TYR A 1121 40.13 -23.20 -53.07
CA TYR A 1121 39.76 -22.01 -53.83
C TYR A 1121 39.59 -20.83 -52.89
N THR A 1122 39.85 -19.64 -53.41
CA THR A 1122 39.60 -18.40 -52.67
C THR A 1122 38.18 -17.89 -52.93
N ALA A 1123 37.46 -17.56 -51.86
CA ALA A 1123 36.08 -17.08 -51.90
C ALA A 1123 35.94 -15.76 -51.15
N THR A 1124 35.27 -14.78 -51.75
CA THR A 1124 34.92 -13.52 -51.09
C THR A 1124 33.46 -13.54 -50.63
N VAL A 1125 33.24 -13.20 -49.37
CA VAL A 1125 31.93 -13.01 -48.74
C VAL A 1125 31.93 -11.70 -47.95
N ASN A 1126 30.81 -11.28 -47.37
CA ASN A 1126 30.82 -10.22 -46.36
C ASN A 1126 31.13 -10.78 -44.96
N ASP A 1127 31.58 -9.93 -44.04
CA ASP A 1127 31.95 -10.29 -42.66
C ASP A 1127 30.79 -10.88 -41.83
N PHE A 1128 29.55 -10.44 -42.07
CA PHE A 1128 28.34 -11.07 -41.51
C PHE A 1128 28.27 -12.56 -41.88
N MET A 1129 28.39 -12.89 -43.16
CA MET A 1129 28.43 -14.28 -43.63
C MET A 1129 29.66 -15.03 -43.12
N ALA A 1130 30.84 -14.39 -43.12
CA ALA A 1130 32.06 -14.99 -42.59
C ALA A 1130 31.95 -15.35 -41.10
N GLY A 1131 31.16 -14.56 -40.34
CA GLY A 1131 30.76 -14.82 -38.95
C GLY A 1131 29.74 -15.96 -38.78
N GLY A 1132 29.24 -16.53 -39.87
CA GLY A 1132 28.19 -17.54 -39.91
C GLY A 1132 26.77 -16.98 -39.80
N GLY A 1133 26.58 -15.69 -40.10
CA GLY A 1133 25.27 -15.09 -40.29
C GLY A 1133 24.47 -15.83 -41.37
N ASP A 1134 23.14 -15.71 -41.33
CA ASP A 1134 22.22 -16.44 -42.22
C ASP A 1134 22.36 -17.98 -42.18
N ASN A 1135 22.99 -18.54 -41.15
CA ASN A 1135 23.28 -19.96 -40.98
C ASN A 1135 24.35 -20.54 -41.93
N TYR A 1136 25.23 -19.70 -42.49
CA TYR A 1136 26.38 -20.15 -43.30
C TYR A 1136 27.55 -20.64 -42.42
N LEU A 1137 27.28 -21.64 -41.57
CA LEU A 1137 28.20 -22.09 -40.52
C LEU A 1137 29.51 -22.67 -41.05
N VAL A 1138 29.56 -23.12 -42.32
CA VAL A 1138 30.80 -23.65 -42.92
C VAL A 1138 31.91 -22.60 -43.02
N LEU A 1139 31.54 -21.32 -42.96
CA LEU A 1139 32.47 -20.19 -43.01
C LEU A 1139 33.10 -19.86 -41.65
N LYS A 1140 32.55 -20.37 -40.54
CA LYS A 1140 33.08 -20.10 -39.18
C LYS A 1140 34.44 -20.74 -38.97
N GLY A 1141 35.31 -20.03 -38.24
CA GLY A 1141 36.64 -20.52 -37.85
C GLY A 1141 37.67 -20.58 -38.98
N LYS A 1142 37.35 -20.05 -40.18
CA LYS A 1142 38.28 -19.93 -41.30
C LYS A 1142 39.21 -18.72 -41.11
N GLU A 1143 40.44 -18.83 -41.63
CA GLU A 1143 41.36 -17.68 -41.71
C GLU A 1143 40.78 -16.61 -42.64
N ARG A 1144 40.92 -15.34 -42.24
CA ARG A 1144 40.25 -14.20 -42.87
C ARG A 1144 41.27 -13.18 -43.35
N THR A 1145 41.13 -12.76 -44.61
CA THR A 1145 41.76 -11.54 -45.12
C THR A 1145 40.67 -10.51 -45.39
N TYR A 1146 40.72 -9.37 -44.71
CA TYR A 1146 39.75 -8.29 -44.85
C TYR A 1146 40.08 -7.40 -46.05
N GLY A 1147 39.04 -7.02 -46.80
CA GLY A 1147 39.10 -6.13 -47.95
C GLY A 1147 38.41 -4.79 -47.70
N SER A 1148 37.94 -4.17 -48.77
CA SER A 1148 37.19 -2.92 -48.70
C SER A 1148 35.81 -3.14 -48.04
N PRO A 1149 35.17 -2.09 -47.50
CA PRO A 1149 33.74 -2.10 -47.26
C PRO A 1149 32.97 -2.51 -48.53
N ASP A 1150 31.88 -3.25 -48.38
CA ASP A 1150 31.10 -3.82 -49.48
C ASP A 1150 30.57 -2.74 -50.44
N LEU A 1151 30.05 -1.63 -49.90
CA LEU A 1151 29.65 -0.47 -50.69
C LEU A 1151 30.81 0.15 -51.46
N ASP A 1152 31.97 0.32 -50.85
CA ASP A 1152 33.14 0.91 -51.52
C ASP A 1152 33.61 0.02 -52.68
N ALA A 1153 33.65 -1.30 -52.45
CA ALA A 1153 33.94 -2.27 -53.50
C ALA A 1153 32.93 -2.17 -54.65
N PHE A 1154 31.64 -2.03 -54.33
CA PHE A 1154 30.60 -1.92 -55.35
C PHE A 1154 30.69 -0.60 -56.13
N VAL A 1155 30.85 0.53 -55.46
CA VAL A 1155 31.03 1.85 -56.08
C VAL A 1155 32.28 1.87 -56.97
N ASN A 1156 33.41 1.35 -56.46
CA ASN A 1156 34.66 1.30 -57.22
C ASN A 1156 34.52 0.41 -58.46
N TYR A 1157 33.83 -0.73 -58.34
CA TYR A 1157 33.55 -1.60 -59.47
C TYR A 1157 32.66 -0.91 -60.51
N VAL A 1158 31.61 -0.19 -60.09
CA VAL A 1158 30.74 0.58 -60.99
C VAL A 1158 31.52 1.69 -61.69
N LYS A 1159 32.31 2.49 -60.96
CA LYS A 1159 33.16 3.55 -61.52
C LYS A 1159 34.16 2.97 -62.53
N LYS A 1160 34.82 1.87 -62.19
CA LYS A 1160 35.80 1.19 -63.04
C LYS A 1160 35.17 0.57 -64.30
N THR A 1161 34.03 -0.09 -64.16
CA THR A 1161 33.43 -0.92 -65.23
C THR A 1161 32.63 -0.07 -66.21
N PHE A 1162 31.85 0.90 -65.71
CA PHE A 1162 30.95 1.69 -66.53
C PHE A 1162 31.46 3.11 -66.81
N ASN A 1163 32.41 3.63 -66.02
CA ASN A 1163 33.08 4.92 -66.23
C ASN A 1163 32.12 6.09 -66.50
N GLY A 1164 31.06 6.21 -65.68
CA GLY A 1164 30.01 7.23 -65.83
C GLY A 1164 28.98 6.95 -66.94
N GLY A 1165 29.12 5.83 -67.66
CA GLY A 1165 28.21 5.40 -68.70
C GLY A 1165 27.01 4.61 -68.18
N LYS A 1166 26.40 3.83 -69.09
CA LYS A 1166 25.22 3.02 -68.80
C LYS A 1166 25.58 1.81 -67.94
N ILE A 1167 24.99 1.70 -66.76
CA ILE A 1167 25.08 0.54 -65.85
C ILE A 1167 24.14 -0.54 -66.37
N THR A 1168 24.68 -1.73 -66.61
CA THR A 1168 23.94 -2.89 -67.10
C THR A 1168 24.30 -4.14 -66.32
N ALA A 1169 23.30 -4.99 -66.06
CA ALA A 1169 23.50 -6.31 -65.48
C ALA A 1169 22.50 -7.31 -66.07
N SER A 1170 22.85 -8.60 -66.06
CA SER A 1170 22.00 -9.66 -66.60
C SER A 1170 22.08 -10.95 -65.77
N VAL A 1171 21.04 -11.76 -65.84
CA VAL A 1171 21.06 -13.16 -65.41
C VAL A 1171 21.85 -13.97 -66.45
N GLU A 1172 22.82 -14.76 -66.00
CA GLU A 1172 23.78 -15.46 -66.88
C GLU A 1172 23.65 -16.99 -66.80
N GLY A 1173 22.66 -17.48 -66.03
CA GLY A 1173 22.49 -18.90 -65.74
C GLY A 1173 23.62 -19.44 -64.87
N ARG A 1174 24.07 -18.63 -63.90
CA ARG A 1174 24.98 -19.07 -62.82
C ARG A 1174 24.27 -20.07 -61.90
N ILE A 1175 22.95 -19.95 -61.74
CA ILE A 1175 22.13 -20.83 -60.90
C ILE A 1175 21.07 -21.52 -61.76
N THR A 1176 20.96 -22.85 -61.66
CA THR A 1176 19.88 -23.62 -62.29
C THR A 1176 19.18 -24.50 -61.26
N ASN A 1177 17.88 -24.31 -61.09
CA ASN A 1177 17.04 -25.12 -60.19
C ASN A 1177 16.23 -26.13 -61.01
N LEU A 1178 16.42 -27.42 -60.76
CA LEU A 1178 15.71 -28.55 -61.36
C LEU A 1178 14.60 -29.02 -60.41
N ASN A 1179 13.44 -29.42 -60.96
CA ASN A 1179 12.32 -30.00 -60.22
C ASN A 1179 11.80 -29.12 -59.06
N LYS A 1180 11.76 -27.80 -59.27
CA LYS A 1180 11.37 -26.77 -58.28
C LYS A 1180 9.88 -26.80 -57.94
#